data_AF-A0A6V8ESM0-F1
#
_entry.id   AF-A0A6V8ESM0-F1
#
_cell.length_a   1.000
_cell.length_b   1.000
_cell.length_c   1.000
_cell.angle_alpha   90.00
_cell.angle_beta   90.00
_cell.angle_gamma   90.00
#
_symmetry.space_group_name_H-M   'P 1'
#
loop_
_entity.id
_entity.type
_entity.pdbx_description
1 polymer ?
#
loop_
_entity_poly.entity_id
_entity_poly.type
_entity_poly.pdbx_seq_one_letter_code
_entity_poly.pdbx_strand_id
1 'polypeptide(L)'
;MGKTWQAIGMVLCLVLAIASQIYSNEINDLFQIDVSSQTDTSAPLVGLQTNESWFVVLVDFESNQLNNDAKSQIESEFQDYSGEYFTQALGQEVIVNITIHDEIIRAPEPLSAYGDDGQYGRDYGDGTEFLPAILAKHVVESMNVATLSDYDLNGDGVVDRFLILHSTLAQEQGSGSSNRIWSHFTSFSEPIKNGDVTFEHYTMSSMRHGINGFGTILHEMMHQFGAYDLYPVHDSGYSGSWKGIGVWDIMASGNWNGGGDTPSLPTGPTMAAIGHGATREISLEWPSNSPSPCIGPVLALEDRTNGGDRIRIQVSIDEFIWIEKRVQQGYDASLPGEGVLVLFEDFAAGDSSHNAMNIDQRRPYLKTIEADGNQEQLRGVNDGVASDLFQPGDEFGERGILIRDHDGILVPWYVRVVEEDGQWNLEFHSTNCSPSTRINFNDFGTTLLQEDSLVFEQTSSGSTEPCSGTLDGSDGRQVFFTNDSAIGSKHYGTFSEAGMIDSTATFTGTIQCGDDVFDVQTSITTLGSIPLPISMRLEDTIPVVESSTLSIPYRGEGIGSAEYTIEIEGPLSRIATAEPTVEIEKGNGTIVLNIDPQGLLQDNMYVMGTVHLQSFNGESWTIDVELKAVEDERIPLIGDQSFVLTLFFLIFSVWFATSLFARMSTQKEPEQREYHEAEEFLPGDHL
;
A
#
# COMPACT_ATOMS: atom_id res chain seq x y z
N MET A 1 13.27 -63.30 31.78
CA MET A 1 13.32 -61.98 32.45
C MET A 1 11.90 -61.49 32.74
N GLY A 2 11.11 -62.29 33.47
CA GLY A 2 9.66 -62.31 33.30
C GLY A 2 8.88 -62.23 34.61
N LYS A 3 8.60 -60.99 35.02
CA LYS A 3 7.49 -60.51 35.87
C LYS A 3 7.87 -59.17 36.52
N THR A 4 9.10 -59.05 37.02
CA THR A 4 9.61 -57.80 37.63
C THR A 4 9.75 -56.67 36.62
N TRP A 5 10.35 -56.92 35.46
CA TRP A 5 10.46 -55.91 34.39
C TRP A 5 9.10 -55.48 33.80
N GLN A 6 8.14 -56.39 33.73
CA GLN A 6 6.78 -56.11 33.26
C GLN A 6 5.98 -55.30 34.29
N ALA A 7 6.15 -55.58 35.58
CA ALA A 7 5.58 -54.77 36.65
C ALA A 7 6.19 -53.36 36.72
N ILE A 8 7.51 -53.24 36.52
CA ILE A 8 8.19 -51.95 36.41
C ILE A 8 7.66 -51.16 35.20
N GLY A 9 7.51 -51.79 34.04
CA GLY A 9 6.95 -51.16 32.84
C GLY A 9 5.52 -50.66 33.04
N MET A 10 4.66 -51.45 33.68
CA MET A 10 3.28 -51.06 34.01
C MET A 10 3.24 -49.83 34.95
N VAL A 11 4.05 -49.82 36.01
CA VAL A 11 4.12 -48.69 36.94
C VAL A 11 4.69 -47.44 36.25
N LEU A 12 5.71 -47.60 35.40
CA LEU A 12 6.28 -46.49 34.63
C LEU A 12 5.24 -45.87 33.69
N CYS A 13 4.48 -46.67 32.95
CA CYS A 13 3.41 -46.17 32.07
C CYS A 13 2.31 -45.47 32.86
N LEU A 14 1.92 -45.98 34.04
CA LEU A 14 0.95 -45.30 34.91
C LEU A 14 1.47 -43.95 35.41
N VAL A 15 2.75 -43.87 35.80
CA VAL A 15 3.37 -42.61 36.21
C VAL A 15 3.45 -41.62 35.05
N LEU A 16 3.80 -42.08 33.85
CA LEU A 16 3.85 -41.25 32.65
C LEU A 16 2.47 -40.75 32.21
N ALA A 17 1.42 -41.57 32.35
CA ALA A 17 0.03 -41.16 32.11
C ALA A 17 -0.43 -40.07 33.09
N ILE A 18 0.01 -40.14 34.36
CA ILE A 18 -0.29 -39.11 35.37
C ILE A 18 0.53 -37.85 35.07
N ALA A 19 1.81 -38.00 34.70
CA ALA A 19 2.67 -36.88 34.37
C ALA A 19 2.17 -36.11 33.13
N SER A 20 1.67 -36.80 32.10
CA SER A 20 1.09 -36.14 30.93
C SER A 20 -0.12 -35.28 31.26
N GLN A 21 -0.92 -35.64 32.28
CA GLN A 21 -2.03 -34.81 32.76
C GLN A 21 -1.58 -33.65 33.66
N ILE A 22 -0.50 -33.82 34.42
CA ILE A 22 0.03 -32.74 35.29
C ILE A 22 0.70 -31.64 34.48
N TYR A 23 1.39 -32.00 33.39
CA TYR A 23 2.09 -31.08 32.50
C TYR A 23 1.34 -30.85 31.18
N SER A 24 0.00 -30.85 31.24
CA SER A 24 -0.84 -30.81 30.03
C SER A 24 -0.60 -29.55 29.21
N ASN A 25 -0.39 -28.41 29.87
CA ASN A 25 -0.19 -27.13 29.22
C ASN A 25 1.18 -27.08 28.52
N GLU A 26 2.25 -27.46 29.22
CA GLU A 26 3.60 -27.45 28.65
C GLU A 26 3.77 -28.47 27.52
N ILE A 27 3.09 -29.62 27.59
CA ILE A 27 3.08 -30.62 26.52
C ILE A 27 2.33 -30.06 25.31
N ASN A 28 1.16 -29.45 25.51
CA ASN A 28 0.38 -28.89 24.40
C ASN A 28 1.06 -27.68 23.76
N ASP A 29 1.76 -26.85 24.55
CA ASP A 29 2.54 -25.71 24.07
C ASP A 29 3.80 -26.14 23.29
N LEU A 30 4.45 -27.26 23.65
CA LEU A 30 5.61 -27.79 22.93
C LEU A 30 5.30 -28.19 21.47
N PHE A 31 4.02 -28.42 21.15
CA PHE A 31 3.55 -28.79 19.83
C PHE A 31 2.77 -27.68 19.12
N GLN A 32 2.72 -26.46 19.68
CA GLN A 32 2.27 -25.29 18.94
C GLN A 32 3.39 -24.86 17.97
N ILE A 33 3.06 -24.81 16.68
CA ILE A 33 3.91 -24.17 15.68
C ILE A 33 3.62 -22.67 15.80
N ASP A 34 4.59 -21.90 16.30
CA ASP A 34 4.57 -20.45 16.17
C ASP A 34 4.62 -20.10 14.67
N VAL A 35 3.47 -19.76 14.10
CA VAL A 35 3.43 -19.03 12.84
C VAL A 35 3.67 -17.57 13.22
N SER A 36 4.95 -17.23 13.38
CA SER A 36 5.36 -15.83 13.42
C SER A 36 4.82 -15.16 12.15
N SER A 37 4.09 -14.06 12.34
CA SER A 37 3.71 -13.06 11.33
C SER A 37 4.64 -13.08 10.13
N GLN A 38 4.09 -13.22 8.92
CA GLN A 38 4.80 -12.91 7.69
C GLN A 38 5.29 -11.46 7.79
N THR A 39 6.54 -11.29 8.22
CA THR A 39 7.32 -10.11 7.90
C THR A 39 7.50 -10.12 6.39
N ASP A 40 7.12 -9.05 5.71
CA ASP A 40 7.49 -8.83 4.30
C ASP A 40 8.98 -9.12 4.13
N THR A 41 9.28 -10.22 3.44
CA THR A 41 10.64 -10.70 3.20
C THR A 41 11.18 -10.24 1.85
N SER A 42 10.48 -9.35 1.13
CA SER A 42 10.94 -8.85 -0.16
C SER A 42 12.21 -8.02 -0.01
N ALA A 43 13.18 -8.27 -0.88
CA ALA A 43 14.38 -7.47 -1.00
C ALA A 43 14.02 -6.01 -1.31
N PRO A 44 14.78 -5.03 -0.78
CA PRO A 44 14.53 -3.62 -1.07
C PRO A 44 14.80 -3.34 -2.55
N LEU A 45 13.86 -2.67 -3.21
CA LEU A 45 14.01 -2.27 -4.61
C LEU A 45 15.22 -1.35 -4.80
N VAL A 46 15.93 -1.56 -5.91
CA VAL A 46 17.07 -0.72 -6.32
C VAL A 46 16.56 0.44 -7.16
N GLY A 47 16.76 1.67 -6.70
CA GLY A 47 16.45 2.89 -7.46
C GLY A 47 17.16 2.99 -8.81
N LEU A 48 16.80 3.97 -9.63
CA LEU A 48 17.37 4.14 -10.97
C LEU A 48 18.89 4.39 -10.90
N GLN A 49 19.63 3.62 -11.69
CA GLN A 49 21.07 3.72 -11.86
C GLN A 49 21.40 4.40 -13.21
N THR A 50 22.59 4.98 -13.33
CA THR A 50 23.07 5.53 -14.61
C THR A 50 23.52 4.44 -15.60
N ASN A 51 23.70 3.22 -15.12
CA ASN A 51 24.02 2.05 -15.94
C ASN A 51 23.12 0.90 -15.50
N GLU A 52 22.12 0.63 -16.32
CA GLU A 52 21.03 -0.29 -16.06
C GLU A 52 21.21 -1.56 -16.90
N SER A 53 20.90 -2.71 -16.29
CA SER A 53 20.89 -4.02 -16.96
C SER A 53 19.51 -4.63 -16.78
N TRP A 54 18.74 -4.74 -17.87
CA TRP A 54 17.36 -5.25 -17.84
C TRP A 54 17.28 -6.62 -18.48
N PHE A 55 16.64 -7.55 -17.78
CA PHE A 55 16.38 -8.89 -18.28
C PHE A 55 14.93 -9.01 -18.76
N VAL A 56 14.77 -9.26 -20.05
CA VAL A 56 13.45 -9.25 -20.71
C VAL A 56 13.13 -10.62 -21.28
N VAL A 57 11.91 -11.10 -21.02
CA VAL A 57 11.41 -12.35 -21.59
C VAL A 57 10.18 -12.08 -22.44
N LEU A 58 10.21 -12.54 -23.69
CA LEU A 58 9.06 -12.47 -24.57
C LEU A 58 8.18 -13.72 -24.40
N VAL A 59 6.89 -13.48 -24.19
CA VAL A 59 5.87 -14.51 -24.05
C VAL A 59 4.87 -14.39 -25.18
N ASP A 60 4.55 -15.52 -25.80
CA ASP A 60 3.53 -15.59 -26.83
C ASP A 60 2.46 -16.65 -26.53
N PHE A 61 1.34 -16.55 -27.24
CA PHE A 61 0.20 -17.45 -27.09
C PHE A 61 -0.04 -18.19 -28.40
N GLU A 62 -0.69 -19.36 -28.35
CA GLU A 62 -1.02 -20.13 -29.55
C GLU A 62 -1.78 -19.31 -30.60
N SER A 63 -2.66 -18.41 -30.14
CA SER A 63 -3.45 -17.50 -30.97
C SER A 63 -2.65 -16.30 -31.52
N ASN A 64 -1.48 -16.00 -30.95
CA ASN A 64 -0.70 -14.80 -31.24
C ASN A 64 0.79 -15.09 -31.10
N GLN A 65 1.35 -15.84 -32.05
CA GLN A 65 2.74 -16.26 -32.00
C GLN A 65 3.69 -15.13 -32.40
N LEU A 66 4.85 -15.06 -31.74
CA LEU A 66 5.93 -14.14 -32.10
C LEU A 66 6.94 -14.84 -33.01
N ASN A 67 7.67 -14.04 -33.80
CA ASN A 67 8.81 -14.50 -34.59
C ASN A 67 10.10 -13.90 -34.02
N ASN A 68 11.25 -14.41 -34.50
CA ASN A 68 12.55 -13.90 -34.03
C ASN A 68 12.82 -12.44 -34.44
N ASP A 69 12.16 -11.93 -35.49
CA ASP A 69 12.29 -10.53 -35.89
C ASP A 69 11.74 -9.59 -34.80
N ALA A 70 10.70 -10.00 -34.07
CA ALA A 70 10.15 -9.25 -32.94
C ALA A 70 11.17 -9.05 -31.81
N LYS A 71 12.12 -9.98 -31.61
CA LYS A 71 13.20 -9.83 -30.61
C LYS A 71 14.12 -8.67 -30.95
N SER A 72 14.74 -8.73 -32.14
CA SER A 72 15.72 -7.73 -32.57
C SER A 72 15.10 -6.34 -32.66
N GLN A 73 13.83 -6.27 -33.07
CA GLN A 73 13.11 -5.00 -33.13
C GLN A 73 12.92 -4.42 -31.72
N ILE A 74 12.40 -5.21 -30.78
CA ILE A 74 12.12 -4.74 -29.42
C ILE A 74 13.42 -4.41 -28.69
N GLU A 75 14.45 -5.24 -28.81
CA GLU A 75 15.75 -5.03 -28.16
C GLU A 75 16.33 -3.66 -28.56
N SER A 76 16.40 -3.36 -29.86
CA SER A 76 16.98 -2.10 -30.32
C SER A 76 16.07 -0.89 -30.06
N GLU A 77 14.79 -0.96 -30.45
CA GLU A 77 13.87 0.18 -30.33
C GLU A 77 13.60 0.53 -28.86
N PHE A 78 13.39 -0.46 -28.00
CA PHE A 78 13.06 -0.22 -26.59
C PHE A 78 14.28 0.19 -25.78
N GLN A 79 15.46 -0.33 -26.09
CA GLN A 79 16.69 0.06 -25.41
C GLN A 79 17.04 1.52 -25.69
N ASP A 80 17.05 1.92 -26.97
CA ASP A 80 17.35 3.30 -27.36
C ASP A 80 16.32 4.25 -26.75
N TYR A 81 15.03 3.90 -26.85
CA TYR A 81 13.94 4.70 -26.29
C TYR A 81 14.05 4.87 -24.76
N SER A 82 14.27 3.78 -24.03
CA SER A 82 14.38 3.84 -22.56
C SER A 82 15.60 4.63 -22.12
N GLY A 83 16.74 4.45 -22.80
CA GLY A 83 17.96 5.21 -22.55
C GLY A 83 17.79 6.71 -22.81
N GLU A 84 17.16 7.08 -23.93
CA GLU A 84 16.82 8.47 -24.25
C GLU A 84 15.87 9.08 -23.21
N TYR A 85 14.83 8.35 -22.81
CA TYR A 85 13.87 8.77 -21.81
C TYR A 85 14.53 9.08 -20.47
N PHE A 86 15.27 8.13 -19.90
CA PHE A 86 15.91 8.34 -18.60
C PHE A 86 17.06 9.34 -18.67
N THR A 87 17.76 9.44 -19.81
CA THR A 87 18.77 10.49 -20.01
C THR A 87 18.13 11.88 -19.94
N GLN A 88 16.99 12.06 -20.59
CA GLN A 88 16.25 13.32 -20.53
C GLN A 88 15.67 13.58 -19.13
N ALA A 89 15.06 12.56 -18.50
CA ALA A 89 14.50 12.67 -17.16
C ALA A 89 15.57 13.03 -16.12
N LEU A 90 16.77 12.47 -16.22
CA LEU A 90 17.84 12.70 -15.26
C LEU A 90 18.68 13.95 -15.59
N GLY A 91 18.73 14.38 -16.84
CA GLY A 91 19.59 15.47 -17.30
C GLY A 91 21.07 15.08 -17.47
N GLN A 92 21.37 13.78 -17.45
CA GLN A 92 22.69 13.21 -17.69
C GLN A 92 22.54 11.83 -18.35
N GLU A 93 23.59 11.34 -18.99
CA GLU A 93 23.57 10.06 -19.71
C GLU A 93 23.17 8.89 -18.80
N VAL A 94 22.13 8.17 -19.21
CA VAL A 94 21.70 6.89 -18.64
C VAL A 94 21.80 5.83 -19.71
N ILE A 95 22.60 4.81 -19.46
CA ILE A 95 22.77 3.67 -20.36
C ILE A 95 21.86 2.56 -19.88
N VAL A 96 20.89 2.18 -20.70
CA VAL A 96 20.05 1.00 -20.47
C VAL A 96 20.56 -0.10 -21.38
N ASN A 97 20.95 -1.25 -20.82
CA ASN A 97 21.30 -2.44 -21.58
C ASN A 97 20.19 -3.47 -21.41
N ILE A 98 19.47 -3.74 -22.50
CA ILE A 98 18.37 -4.71 -22.50
C ILE A 98 18.89 -6.03 -23.07
N THR A 99 18.73 -7.12 -22.33
CA THR A 99 18.99 -8.46 -22.84
C THR A 99 17.70 -9.24 -22.91
N ILE A 100 17.33 -9.65 -24.12
CA ILE A 100 16.17 -10.52 -24.35
C ILE A 100 16.59 -11.99 -24.24
N HIS A 101 15.84 -12.77 -23.48
CA HIS A 101 16.03 -14.22 -23.39
C HIS A 101 16.04 -14.91 -24.77
N ASP A 102 16.92 -15.89 -24.96
CA ASP A 102 17.21 -16.54 -26.25
C ASP A 102 16.00 -17.25 -26.87
N GLU A 103 15.06 -17.75 -26.06
CA GLU A 103 13.83 -18.41 -26.51
C GLU A 103 12.59 -17.55 -26.22
N ILE A 104 11.62 -17.52 -27.14
CA ILE A 104 10.26 -17.00 -26.82
C ILE A 104 9.54 -18.10 -26.05
N ILE A 105 9.00 -17.78 -24.89
CA ILE A 105 8.27 -18.73 -24.06
C ILE A 105 6.81 -18.76 -24.52
N ARG A 106 6.33 -19.93 -24.90
CA ARG A 106 4.94 -20.15 -25.26
C ARG A 106 4.12 -20.41 -23.99
N ALA A 107 3.13 -19.57 -23.73
CA ALA A 107 2.16 -19.81 -22.68
C ALA A 107 1.39 -21.13 -22.95
N PRO A 108 1.23 -22.01 -21.94
CA PRO A 108 0.61 -23.33 -22.13
C PRO A 108 -0.91 -23.27 -22.32
N GLU A 109 -1.54 -22.18 -21.89
CA GLU A 109 -2.99 -21.97 -21.91
C GLU A 109 -3.33 -20.67 -22.69
N PRO A 110 -4.58 -20.48 -23.14
CA PRO A 110 -4.99 -19.24 -23.79
C PRO A 110 -4.92 -18.03 -22.83
N LEU A 111 -4.90 -16.81 -23.40
CA LEU A 111 -4.83 -15.55 -22.65
C LEU A 111 -5.86 -15.43 -21.51
N SER A 112 -7.08 -15.93 -21.72
CA SER A 112 -8.16 -15.90 -20.72
C SER A 112 -7.80 -16.66 -19.44
N ALA A 113 -6.94 -17.67 -19.51
CA ALA A 113 -6.47 -18.39 -18.32
C ALA A 113 -5.59 -17.51 -17.40
N TYR A 114 -5.13 -16.36 -17.90
CA TYR A 114 -4.21 -15.47 -17.21
C TYR A 114 -4.76 -14.06 -17.00
N GLY A 115 -5.85 -13.68 -17.67
CA GLY A 115 -6.39 -12.31 -17.58
C GLY A 115 -7.91 -12.23 -17.67
N ASP A 116 -8.61 -13.30 -17.28
CA ASP A 116 -10.06 -13.23 -17.07
C ASP A 116 -10.34 -12.44 -15.79
N ASP A 117 -11.21 -11.43 -15.88
CA ASP A 117 -11.76 -10.74 -14.72
C ASP A 117 -12.80 -11.62 -14.01
N GLY A 118 -13.02 -11.36 -12.73
CA GLY A 118 -14.25 -11.82 -12.09
C GLY A 118 -14.61 -11.06 -10.83
N GLN A 119 -15.32 -11.72 -9.91
CA GLN A 119 -15.97 -11.04 -8.79
C GLN A 119 -14.98 -10.40 -7.80
N TYR A 120 -13.73 -10.87 -7.80
CA TYR A 120 -12.66 -10.39 -6.92
C TYR A 120 -11.74 -9.35 -7.56
N GLY A 121 -12.04 -8.93 -8.79
CA GLY A 121 -11.28 -7.90 -9.50
C GLY A 121 -10.75 -8.36 -10.84
N ARG A 122 -9.91 -7.51 -11.42
CA ARG A 122 -9.26 -7.74 -12.72
C ARG A 122 -8.24 -8.86 -12.63
N ASP A 123 -8.19 -9.71 -13.65
CA ASP A 123 -7.24 -10.83 -13.74
C ASP A 123 -7.34 -11.91 -12.62
N TYR A 124 -8.50 -12.06 -11.96
CA TYR A 124 -8.74 -13.06 -10.89
C TYR A 124 -9.64 -14.25 -11.29
N GLY A 125 -10.33 -14.17 -12.43
CA GLY A 125 -11.28 -15.17 -12.88
C GLY A 125 -12.36 -15.48 -11.84
N ASP A 126 -12.66 -16.76 -11.61
CA ASP A 126 -13.64 -17.19 -10.60
C ASP A 126 -13.06 -17.37 -9.19
N GLY A 127 -11.74 -17.17 -9.02
CA GLY A 127 -10.99 -17.42 -7.80
C GLY A 127 -10.40 -16.16 -7.16
N THR A 128 -9.56 -16.35 -6.14
CA THR A 128 -8.85 -15.27 -5.43
C THR A 128 -7.36 -15.25 -5.74
N GLU A 129 -6.92 -16.08 -6.68
CA GLU A 129 -5.54 -16.16 -7.16
C GLU A 129 -5.35 -15.17 -8.30
N PHE A 130 -4.30 -14.36 -8.23
CA PHE A 130 -3.94 -13.44 -9.29
C PHE A 130 -3.35 -14.23 -10.47
N LEU A 131 -4.13 -14.36 -11.55
CA LEU A 131 -3.84 -15.28 -12.65
C LEU A 131 -2.52 -14.96 -13.42
N PRO A 132 -2.10 -13.70 -13.62
CA PRO A 132 -0.85 -13.39 -14.30
C PRO A 132 0.40 -13.92 -13.57
N ALA A 133 0.34 -14.08 -12.25
CA ALA A 133 1.44 -14.66 -11.48
C ALA A 133 1.70 -16.12 -11.87
N ILE A 134 0.67 -16.85 -12.32
CA ILE A 134 0.81 -18.22 -12.84
C ILE A 134 1.65 -18.22 -14.12
N LEU A 135 1.41 -17.26 -15.02
CA LEU A 135 2.19 -17.10 -16.25
C LEU A 135 3.62 -16.68 -15.94
N ALA A 136 3.81 -15.71 -15.05
CA ALA A 136 5.13 -15.24 -14.64
C ALA A 136 5.97 -16.37 -14.01
N LYS A 137 5.35 -17.19 -13.16
CA LYS A 137 5.99 -18.38 -12.59
C LYS A 137 6.39 -19.37 -13.68
N HIS A 138 5.48 -19.67 -14.62
CA HIS A 138 5.78 -20.56 -15.74
C HIS A 138 6.97 -20.06 -16.58
N VAL A 139 7.04 -18.74 -16.81
CA VAL A 139 8.16 -18.09 -17.48
C VAL A 139 9.46 -18.37 -16.72
N VAL A 140 9.52 -18.06 -15.43
CA VAL A 140 10.73 -18.25 -14.62
C VAL A 140 11.16 -19.71 -14.57
N GLU A 141 10.23 -20.65 -14.41
CA GLU A 141 10.53 -22.09 -14.35
C GLU A 141 10.96 -22.68 -15.72
N SER A 142 10.56 -22.06 -16.83
CA SER A 142 10.87 -22.54 -18.18
C SER A 142 12.20 -22.01 -18.72
N MET A 143 12.76 -20.98 -18.09
CA MET A 143 14.06 -20.43 -18.47
C MET A 143 15.21 -21.35 -18.06
N ASN A 144 16.14 -21.58 -19.00
CA ASN A 144 17.38 -22.31 -18.73
C ASN A 144 18.58 -21.41 -19.03
N VAL A 145 18.92 -20.54 -18.08
CA VAL A 145 20.00 -19.54 -18.20
C VAL A 145 21.18 -19.94 -17.32
N ALA A 146 22.40 -19.80 -17.84
CA ALA A 146 23.62 -20.25 -17.16
C ALA A 146 24.05 -19.36 -15.98
N THR A 147 23.80 -18.05 -16.06
CA THR A 147 24.00 -17.07 -14.98
C THR A 147 23.11 -15.86 -15.25
N LEU A 148 22.55 -15.28 -14.18
CA LEU A 148 21.79 -14.04 -14.21
C LEU A 148 22.36 -12.99 -13.24
N SER A 149 23.58 -13.20 -12.75
CA SER A 149 24.25 -12.29 -11.80
C SER A 149 24.45 -10.87 -12.33
N ASP A 150 24.40 -10.67 -13.65
CA ASP A 150 24.56 -9.34 -14.27
C ASP A 150 23.33 -8.44 -14.08
N TYR A 151 22.21 -8.99 -13.61
CA TYR A 151 20.94 -8.30 -13.36
C TYR A 151 20.64 -8.13 -11.86
N ASP A 152 21.58 -8.55 -11.00
CA ASP A 152 21.64 -8.27 -9.57
C ASP A 152 22.58 -7.05 -9.39
N LEU A 153 22.01 -5.86 -9.49
CA LEU A 153 22.71 -4.58 -9.50
C LEU A 153 23.30 -4.24 -8.11
N ASN A 154 22.72 -4.76 -7.03
CA ASN A 154 23.13 -4.46 -5.65
C ASN A 154 23.94 -5.60 -4.98
N GLY A 155 23.95 -6.80 -5.57
CA GLY A 155 24.68 -7.98 -5.08
C GLY A 155 23.97 -8.78 -3.98
N ASP A 156 22.64 -8.69 -3.85
CA ASP A 156 21.85 -9.40 -2.84
C ASP A 156 21.35 -10.79 -3.29
N GLY A 157 21.57 -11.14 -4.55
CA GLY A 157 21.15 -12.39 -5.17
C GLY A 157 19.74 -12.37 -5.76
N VAL A 158 19.10 -11.20 -5.88
CA VAL A 158 17.79 -11.00 -6.52
C VAL A 158 17.96 -10.32 -7.88
N VAL A 159 17.10 -10.64 -8.84
CA VAL A 159 17.06 -9.93 -10.14
C VAL A 159 16.31 -8.62 -9.99
N ASP A 160 17.00 -7.49 -10.17
CA ASP A 160 16.45 -6.14 -9.93
C ASP A 160 15.56 -5.59 -11.05
N ARG A 161 15.76 -6.08 -12.28
CA ARG A 161 15.11 -5.57 -13.51
C ARG A 161 14.56 -6.68 -14.36
N PHE A 162 13.39 -7.21 -13.98
CA PHE A 162 12.79 -8.34 -14.67
C PHE A 162 11.47 -7.95 -15.36
N LEU A 163 11.46 -8.03 -16.69
CA LEU A 163 10.33 -7.64 -17.51
C LEU A 163 9.82 -8.81 -18.36
N ILE A 164 8.52 -9.06 -18.28
CA ILE A 164 7.81 -10.03 -19.10
C ILE A 164 6.97 -9.26 -20.11
N LEU A 165 7.25 -9.47 -21.39
CA LEU A 165 6.54 -8.84 -22.49
C LEU A 165 5.67 -9.86 -23.23
N HIS A 166 4.35 -9.68 -23.17
CA HIS A 166 3.41 -10.62 -23.79
C HIS A 166 2.90 -10.14 -25.17
N SER A 167 2.67 -11.07 -26.08
CA SER A 167 2.39 -10.77 -27.49
C SER A 167 0.99 -10.21 -27.79
N THR A 168 0.09 -10.14 -26.80
CA THR A 168 -1.32 -9.75 -26.97
C THR A 168 -1.54 -8.28 -26.65
N LEU A 169 -2.74 -7.77 -26.95
CA LEU A 169 -3.16 -6.45 -26.43
C LEU A 169 -3.39 -6.57 -24.92
N ALA A 170 -3.09 -5.49 -24.21
CA ALA A 170 -3.40 -5.40 -22.79
C ALA A 170 -4.88 -5.02 -22.58
N GLN A 171 -5.35 -5.11 -21.34
CA GLN A 171 -6.73 -4.79 -20.96
C GLN A 171 -6.97 -3.28 -20.91
N GLU A 172 -6.00 -2.49 -20.47
CA GLU A 172 -6.08 -1.02 -20.42
C GLU A 172 -6.16 -0.38 -21.82
N GLN A 173 -6.01 -1.17 -22.88
CA GLN A 173 -6.03 -0.72 -24.28
C GLN A 173 -7.37 -0.96 -24.97
N GLY A 174 -7.87 0.09 -25.64
CA GLY A 174 -9.06 0.00 -26.50
C GLY A 174 -10.34 -0.28 -25.71
N SER A 175 -11.18 -1.20 -26.17
CA SER A 175 -12.46 -1.51 -25.51
C SER A 175 -12.34 -2.40 -24.26
N GLY A 176 -11.13 -2.62 -23.74
CA GLY A 176 -10.85 -3.33 -22.49
C GLY A 176 -11.60 -4.64 -22.30
N SER A 177 -11.25 -5.65 -23.12
CA SER A 177 -11.86 -6.97 -22.98
C SER A 177 -11.40 -7.59 -21.66
N SER A 178 -12.35 -8.01 -20.83
CA SER A 178 -12.18 -8.59 -19.48
C SER A 178 -11.51 -9.98 -19.46
N ASN A 179 -10.77 -10.31 -20.51
CA ASN A 179 -10.10 -11.59 -20.72
C ASN A 179 -8.66 -11.40 -21.20
N ARG A 180 -8.11 -10.22 -20.95
CA ARG A 180 -6.77 -9.78 -21.30
C ARG A 180 -6.08 -9.39 -20.02
N ILE A 181 -4.78 -9.63 -19.97
CA ILE A 181 -3.93 -9.23 -18.86
C ILE A 181 -3.87 -7.69 -18.81
N TRP A 182 -4.04 -7.13 -17.62
CA TRP A 182 -3.73 -5.74 -17.31
C TRP A 182 -2.23 -5.60 -17.03
N SER A 183 -1.55 -4.60 -17.60
CA SER A 183 -0.12 -4.37 -17.33
C SER A 183 0.12 -4.06 -15.84
N HIS A 184 1.13 -4.65 -15.21
CA HIS A 184 1.38 -4.48 -13.78
C HIS A 184 2.83 -4.74 -13.37
N PHE A 185 3.21 -4.17 -12.23
CA PHE A 185 4.30 -4.62 -11.37
C PHE A 185 3.75 -5.31 -10.12
N THR A 186 4.32 -6.44 -9.73
CA THR A 186 3.98 -7.11 -8.46
C THR A 186 5.10 -8.06 -8.00
N SER A 187 4.94 -8.59 -6.79
CA SER A 187 5.82 -9.61 -6.22
C SER A 187 5.24 -11.01 -6.36
N PHE A 188 6.11 -12.02 -6.48
CA PHE A 188 5.71 -13.41 -6.30
C PHE A 188 5.34 -13.64 -4.84
N SER A 189 4.28 -14.41 -4.60
CA SER A 189 3.90 -14.83 -3.23
C SER A 189 5.00 -15.63 -2.54
N GLU A 190 5.75 -16.40 -3.34
CA GLU A 190 6.94 -17.14 -2.90
C GLU A 190 8.08 -16.87 -3.90
N PRO A 191 9.23 -16.36 -3.44
CA PRO A 191 10.40 -16.14 -4.28
C PRO A 191 10.79 -17.38 -5.09
N ILE A 192 11.04 -17.20 -6.39
CA ILE A 192 11.36 -18.29 -7.31
C ILE A 192 12.86 -18.30 -7.58
N LYS A 193 13.55 -19.34 -7.09
CA LYS A 193 14.97 -19.53 -7.38
C LYS A 193 15.19 -20.16 -8.75
N ASN A 194 15.97 -19.50 -9.61
CA ASN A 194 16.45 -20.09 -10.86
C ASN A 194 17.94 -19.78 -11.06
N GLY A 195 18.76 -20.82 -11.14
CA GLY A 195 20.21 -20.68 -11.21
C GLY A 195 20.82 -20.19 -9.90
N ASP A 196 21.61 -19.12 -9.98
CA ASP A 196 22.32 -18.47 -8.88
C ASP A 196 21.54 -17.31 -8.23
N VAL A 197 20.45 -16.88 -8.86
CA VAL A 197 19.61 -15.75 -8.42
C VAL A 197 18.21 -16.18 -8.01
N THR A 198 17.49 -15.25 -7.39
CA THR A 198 16.08 -15.37 -7.03
C THR A 198 15.25 -14.31 -7.76
N PHE A 199 14.05 -14.69 -8.18
CA PHE A 199 13.05 -13.78 -8.71
C PHE A 199 12.01 -13.51 -7.62
N GLU A 200 11.95 -12.28 -7.13
CA GLU A 200 11.01 -11.86 -6.08
C GLU A 200 9.88 -11.00 -6.63
N HIS A 201 10.16 -10.21 -7.65
CA HIS A 201 9.19 -9.35 -8.32
C HIS A 201 9.33 -9.39 -9.83
N TYR A 202 8.30 -8.92 -10.53
CA TYR A 202 8.30 -8.82 -11.98
C TYR A 202 7.38 -7.70 -12.45
N THR A 203 7.68 -7.19 -13.64
CA THR A 203 6.75 -6.39 -14.42
C THR A 203 6.23 -7.23 -15.58
N MET A 204 4.93 -7.18 -15.84
CA MET A 204 4.33 -7.78 -17.02
C MET A 204 3.59 -6.72 -17.82
N SER A 205 3.89 -6.62 -19.11
CA SER A 205 3.21 -5.67 -20.00
C SER A 205 3.09 -6.19 -21.43
N SER A 206 2.19 -5.58 -22.19
CA SER A 206 1.94 -5.92 -23.59
C SER A 206 3.07 -5.47 -24.52
N MET A 207 3.30 -6.20 -25.59
CA MET A 207 4.17 -5.75 -26.69
C MET A 207 3.43 -4.90 -27.72
N ARG A 208 2.09 -4.87 -27.66
CA ARG A 208 1.22 -4.34 -28.72
C ARG A 208 0.56 -3.02 -28.31
N HIS A 209 1.35 -2.03 -27.94
CA HIS A 209 0.84 -0.73 -27.51
C HIS A 209 0.41 0.22 -28.67
N GLY A 210 0.10 -0.30 -29.85
CA GLY A 210 -0.15 0.53 -31.03
C GLY A 210 1.16 1.03 -31.67
N ILE A 211 1.10 2.11 -32.46
CA ILE A 211 2.32 2.77 -32.95
C ILE A 211 2.90 3.49 -31.73
N ASN A 212 3.95 2.90 -31.11
CA ASN A 212 4.88 3.45 -30.10
C ASN A 212 4.44 3.67 -28.62
N GLY A 213 3.47 2.94 -28.07
CA GLY A 213 3.08 3.10 -26.65
C GLY A 213 4.01 2.48 -25.59
N PHE A 214 5.30 2.83 -25.59
CA PHE A 214 6.25 2.41 -24.55
C PHE A 214 6.01 3.09 -23.19
N GLY A 215 5.21 4.16 -23.13
CA GLY A 215 4.88 4.86 -21.89
C GLY A 215 4.32 3.95 -20.79
N THR A 216 3.44 3.00 -21.12
CA THR A 216 2.94 2.01 -20.14
C THR A 216 4.05 1.06 -19.69
N ILE A 217 4.91 0.58 -20.59
CA ILE A 217 6.02 -0.31 -20.21
C ILE A 217 6.98 0.44 -19.27
N LEU A 218 7.30 1.70 -19.57
CA LEU A 218 8.14 2.54 -18.72
C LEU A 218 7.48 2.81 -17.37
N HIS A 219 6.18 3.12 -17.33
CA HIS A 219 5.40 3.28 -16.10
C HIS A 219 5.54 2.05 -15.19
N GLU A 220 5.26 0.86 -15.72
CA GLU A 220 5.34 -0.36 -14.92
C GLU A 220 6.78 -0.71 -14.52
N MET A 221 7.77 -0.40 -15.37
CA MET A 221 9.18 -0.57 -15.03
C MET A 221 9.61 0.41 -13.93
N MET A 222 8.98 1.60 -13.84
CA MET A 222 9.33 2.58 -12.82
C MET A 222 8.96 2.15 -11.41
N HIS A 223 7.95 1.29 -11.25
CA HIS A 223 7.69 0.65 -9.97
C HIS A 223 8.86 -0.22 -9.50
N GLN A 224 9.63 -0.86 -10.40
CA GLN A 224 10.84 -1.61 -10.01
C GLN A 224 11.97 -0.70 -9.48
N PHE A 225 11.90 0.60 -9.73
CA PHE A 225 12.80 1.58 -9.11
C PHE A 225 12.27 2.12 -7.77
N GLY A 226 11.05 1.78 -7.38
CA GLY A 226 10.37 2.31 -6.20
C GLY A 226 9.45 3.50 -6.44
N ALA A 227 9.05 3.78 -7.69
CA ALA A 227 8.03 4.78 -7.98
C ALA A 227 6.65 4.32 -7.52
N TYR A 228 5.81 5.27 -7.09
CA TYR A 228 4.44 5.00 -6.68
C TYR A 228 3.43 5.45 -7.73
N ASP A 229 2.27 4.79 -7.78
CA ASP A 229 1.12 5.29 -8.51
C ASP A 229 0.65 6.60 -7.89
N LEU A 230 0.53 7.62 -8.75
CA LEU A 230 0.13 8.96 -8.37
C LEU A 230 -1.33 9.27 -8.70
N TYR A 231 -2.10 8.27 -9.14
CA TYR A 231 -3.55 8.31 -9.27
C TYR A 231 -4.21 7.38 -8.24
N PRO A 232 -5.52 7.55 -7.94
CA PRO A 232 -6.21 6.64 -7.02
C PRO A 232 -6.23 5.21 -7.57
N VAL A 233 -5.51 4.30 -6.90
CA VAL A 233 -5.51 2.85 -7.16
C VAL A 233 -6.52 2.14 -6.24
N HIS A 234 -6.95 0.94 -6.64
CA HIS A 234 -7.93 0.02 -6.02
C HIS A 234 -9.39 0.06 -6.53
N ASP A 235 -9.85 -1.13 -6.92
CA ASP A 235 -11.24 -1.48 -7.25
C ASP A 235 -12.01 -1.81 -5.95
N SER A 236 -12.86 -0.88 -5.49
CA SER A 236 -14.22 -1.14 -4.93
C SER A 236 -14.80 0.06 -4.16
N GLY A 237 -13.98 0.98 -3.65
CA GLY A 237 -14.45 2.15 -2.88
C GLY A 237 -14.38 3.51 -3.59
N TYR A 238 -13.35 3.75 -4.41
CA TYR A 238 -13.17 5.06 -5.08
C TYR A 238 -13.87 5.09 -6.45
N SER A 239 -15.00 5.81 -6.52
CA SER A 239 -15.74 6.05 -7.78
C SER A 239 -15.51 7.45 -8.38
N GLY A 240 -14.51 8.18 -7.86
CA GLY A 240 -14.22 9.55 -8.28
C GLY A 240 -13.50 9.62 -9.62
N SER A 241 -13.60 10.79 -10.27
CA SER A 241 -12.96 11.05 -11.56
C SER A 241 -11.53 11.58 -11.44
N TRP A 242 -11.01 11.82 -10.23
CA TRP A 242 -9.67 12.34 -10.03
C TRP A 242 -8.61 11.35 -10.52
N LYS A 243 -7.63 11.86 -11.26
CA LYS A 243 -6.49 11.11 -11.80
C LYS A 243 -5.17 11.51 -11.16
N GLY A 244 -5.22 11.99 -9.92
CA GLY A 244 -4.02 12.45 -9.23
C GLY A 244 -3.46 13.73 -9.84
N ILE A 245 -2.18 13.72 -10.16
CA ILE A 245 -1.52 14.82 -10.90
C ILE A 245 -1.61 14.67 -12.44
N GLY A 246 -2.36 13.67 -12.92
CA GLY A 246 -2.78 13.53 -14.30
C GLY A 246 -1.63 13.53 -15.32
N VAL A 247 -1.72 14.39 -16.35
CA VAL A 247 -0.81 14.36 -17.51
C VAL A 247 0.61 14.84 -17.21
N TRP A 248 0.87 15.34 -16.01
CA TRP A 248 2.14 15.96 -15.63
C TRP A 248 3.23 14.95 -15.24
N ASP A 249 2.87 13.72 -14.89
CA ASP A 249 3.79 12.66 -14.47
C ASP A 249 3.45 11.32 -15.12
N ILE A 250 4.50 10.57 -15.50
CA ILE A 250 4.36 9.22 -16.06
C ILE A 250 3.68 8.26 -15.08
N MET A 251 3.86 8.43 -13.77
CA MET A 251 3.21 7.60 -12.73
C MET A 251 1.75 8.00 -12.47
N ALA A 252 1.23 8.97 -13.23
CA ALA A 252 -0.18 9.31 -13.29
C ALA A 252 -0.74 8.98 -14.68
N SER A 253 -1.57 9.84 -15.28
CA SER A 253 -2.07 9.62 -16.65
C SER A 253 -1.07 10.05 -17.73
N GLY A 254 0.06 10.64 -17.34
CA GLY A 254 1.10 11.09 -18.26
C GLY A 254 1.80 9.98 -19.04
N ASN A 255 1.69 8.71 -18.61
CA ASN A 255 2.14 7.56 -19.41
C ASN A 255 1.40 7.41 -20.75
N TRP A 256 0.18 7.95 -20.87
CA TRP A 256 -0.63 7.91 -22.09
C TRP A 256 -0.43 9.11 -23.01
N ASN A 257 0.40 10.08 -22.62
CA ASN A 257 0.65 11.27 -23.44
C ASN A 257 1.20 10.88 -24.82
N GLY A 258 0.67 11.51 -25.86
CA GLY A 258 1.02 11.18 -27.25
C GLY A 258 0.63 9.77 -27.69
N GLY A 259 -0.27 9.09 -26.96
CA GLY A 259 -0.59 7.68 -27.19
C GLY A 259 0.39 6.70 -26.52
N GLY A 260 1.27 7.21 -25.66
CA GLY A 260 2.37 6.47 -25.03
C GLY A 260 3.72 6.64 -25.71
N ASP A 261 3.78 7.39 -26.80
CA ASP A 261 5.01 7.69 -27.56
C ASP A 261 5.88 8.73 -26.86
N THR A 262 5.23 9.71 -26.23
CA THR A 262 5.86 10.82 -25.53
C THR A 262 5.23 10.93 -24.15
N PRO A 263 5.43 9.91 -23.27
CA PRO A 263 4.98 9.99 -21.90
C PRO A 263 5.65 11.19 -21.23
N SER A 264 4.95 11.88 -20.34
CA SER A 264 5.55 13.00 -19.61
C SER A 264 6.81 12.55 -18.86
N LEU A 265 7.78 13.44 -18.70
CA LEU A 265 8.88 13.20 -17.78
C LEU A 265 8.35 13.02 -16.34
N PRO A 266 9.03 12.21 -15.51
CA PRO A 266 8.68 12.12 -14.10
C PRO A 266 8.97 13.45 -13.39
N THR A 267 8.08 13.81 -12.48
CA THR A 267 8.20 15.00 -11.65
C THR A 267 9.24 14.82 -10.54
N GLY A 268 9.58 15.91 -9.86
CA GLY A 268 10.44 15.93 -8.68
C GLY A 268 10.22 14.80 -7.66
N PRO A 269 8.99 14.65 -7.12
CA PRO A 269 8.64 13.57 -6.18
C PRO A 269 8.93 12.17 -6.73
N THR A 270 8.49 11.86 -7.95
CA THR A 270 8.75 10.56 -8.59
C THR A 270 10.24 10.30 -8.74
N MET A 271 11.01 11.30 -9.18
CA MET A 271 12.47 11.18 -9.28
C MET A 271 13.11 10.92 -7.91
N ALA A 272 12.62 11.57 -6.85
CA ALA A 272 13.11 11.35 -5.49
C ALA A 272 12.81 9.93 -4.99
N ALA A 273 11.61 9.41 -5.25
CA ALA A 273 11.21 8.04 -4.91
C ALA A 273 12.12 7.00 -5.56
N ILE A 274 12.53 7.22 -6.81
CA ILE A 274 13.43 6.31 -7.54
C ILE A 274 14.92 6.56 -7.30
N GLY A 275 15.28 7.25 -6.21
CA GLY A 275 16.67 7.42 -5.78
C GLY A 275 17.38 8.68 -6.29
N HIS A 276 16.67 9.60 -6.94
CA HIS A 276 17.22 10.86 -7.45
C HIS A 276 16.53 12.07 -6.81
N GLY A 277 17.00 12.47 -5.63
CA GLY A 277 16.48 13.61 -4.87
C GLY A 277 16.48 14.95 -5.62
N ALA A 278 15.99 15.99 -4.94
CA ALA A 278 15.96 17.35 -5.50
C ALA A 278 17.35 17.78 -5.98
N THR A 279 17.42 18.43 -7.14
CA THR A 279 18.70 18.98 -7.60
C THR A 279 19.07 20.20 -6.76
N ARG A 280 18.07 20.89 -6.20
CA ARG A 280 18.24 22.07 -5.36
C ARG A 280 17.21 22.11 -4.23
N GLU A 281 17.73 22.08 -3.00
CA GLU A 281 16.97 22.36 -1.79
C GLU A 281 17.06 23.85 -1.45
N ILE A 282 15.92 24.49 -1.23
CA ILE A 282 15.85 25.91 -0.86
C ILE A 282 15.23 26.02 0.52
N SER A 283 16.02 26.57 1.46
CA SER A 283 15.53 26.98 2.77
C SER A 283 15.14 28.44 2.72
N LEU A 284 13.86 28.71 2.97
CA LEU A 284 13.29 30.06 3.05
C LEU A 284 13.16 30.49 4.51
N GLU A 285 14.29 30.40 5.21
CA GLU A 285 14.45 30.87 6.58
C GLU A 285 15.33 32.12 6.65
N TRP A 286 14.73 33.24 7.04
CA TRP A 286 15.42 34.51 7.23
C TRP A 286 15.77 34.73 8.70
N PRO A 287 16.97 35.26 9.01
CA PRO A 287 17.33 35.64 10.37
C PRO A 287 16.35 36.65 10.98
N SER A 288 16.13 36.58 12.29
CA SER A 288 15.15 37.38 13.05
C SER A 288 15.33 38.90 12.94
N ASN A 289 16.51 39.38 12.55
CA ASN A 289 16.84 40.80 12.40
C ASN A 289 16.89 41.26 10.93
N SER A 290 16.36 40.46 10.02
CA SER A 290 16.36 40.79 8.60
C SER A 290 15.44 41.99 8.32
N PRO A 291 15.87 42.98 7.52
CA PRO A 291 15.01 44.09 7.16
C PRO A 291 13.87 43.60 6.26
N SER A 292 12.63 43.87 6.66
CA SER A 292 11.45 43.62 5.84
C SER A 292 11.32 44.69 4.72
N PRO A 293 10.94 44.31 3.48
CA PRO A 293 10.67 42.94 3.02
C PRO A 293 11.97 42.14 2.83
N CYS A 294 11.92 40.87 3.20
CA CYS A 294 12.98 39.91 3.03
C CYS A 294 13.13 39.48 1.56
N ILE A 295 14.37 39.53 1.06
CA ILE A 295 14.72 39.14 -0.31
C ILE A 295 15.51 37.83 -0.21
N GLY A 296 15.02 36.81 -0.90
CA GLY A 296 15.65 35.51 -1.04
C GLY A 296 16.56 35.42 -2.27
N PRO A 297 16.99 34.21 -2.64
CA PRO A 297 17.78 34.00 -3.84
C PRO A 297 16.99 34.35 -5.12
N VAL A 298 17.72 34.56 -6.23
CA VAL A 298 17.17 34.55 -7.58
C VAL A 298 17.77 33.36 -8.31
N LEU A 299 16.92 32.48 -8.82
CA LEU A 299 17.34 31.21 -9.41
C LEU A 299 16.96 31.17 -10.89
N ALA A 300 17.95 31.01 -11.76
CA ALA A 300 17.69 30.66 -13.16
C ALA A 300 17.01 29.29 -13.21
N LEU A 301 15.98 29.20 -14.05
CA LEU A 301 15.15 28.01 -14.21
C LEU A 301 15.23 27.49 -15.64
N GLU A 302 15.98 26.41 -15.79
CA GLU A 302 16.12 25.67 -17.04
C GLU A 302 15.01 24.62 -17.19
N ASP A 303 14.69 24.28 -18.43
CA ASP A 303 13.65 23.32 -18.78
C ASP A 303 14.07 21.87 -18.49
N ARG A 304 13.14 21.06 -17.98
CA ARG A 304 13.36 19.64 -17.64
C ARG A 304 13.84 18.80 -18.82
N THR A 305 13.36 19.10 -20.03
CA THR A 305 13.81 18.50 -21.31
C THR A 305 15.32 18.59 -21.51
N ASN A 306 15.98 19.60 -20.93
CA ASN A 306 17.42 19.86 -21.03
C ASN A 306 18.17 19.60 -19.72
N GLY A 307 17.59 18.81 -18.80
CA GLY A 307 18.20 18.50 -17.51
C GLY A 307 18.06 19.62 -16.47
N GLY A 308 17.06 20.50 -16.64
CA GLY A 308 16.79 21.59 -15.72
C GLY A 308 16.47 21.14 -14.29
N ASP A 309 16.56 22.11 -13.38
CA ASP A 309 16.46 21.88 -11.94
C ASP A 309 15.08 21.36 -11.49
N ARG A 310 15.10 20.50 -10.48
CA ARG A 310 13.95 20.11 -9.65
C ARG A 310 14.16 20.76 -8.29
N ILE A 311 13.49 21.88 -8.07
CA ILE A 311 13.67 22.69 -6.87
C ILE A 311 12.67 22.21 -5.83
N ARG A 312 13.15 22.00 -4.59
CA ARG A 312 12.31 21.63 -3.45
C ARG A 312 12.42 22.67 -2.34
N ILE A 313 11.28 23.01 -1.74
CA ILE A 313 11.16 23.89 -0.59
C ILE A 313 10.39 23.14 0.48
N GLN A 314 10.96 23.03 1.68
CA GLN A 314 10.25 22.46 2.81
C GLN A 314 9.27 23.50 3.38
N VAL A 315 8.00 23.10 3.54
CA VAL A 315 6.93 23.92 4.13
C VAL A 315 6.75 23.57 5.61
N SER A 316 6.68 22.28 5.89
CA SER A 316 6.57 21.69 7.24
C SER A 316 7.44 20.44 7.33
N ILE A 317 7.35 19.70 8.43
CA ILE A 317 8.15 18.49 8.66
C ILE A 317 7.97 17.45 7.53
N ASP A 318 6.73 17.26 7.07
CA ASP A 318 6.33 16.23 6.11
C ASP A 318 5.80 16.82 4.79
N GLU A 319 5.96 18.14 4.58
CA GLU A 319 5.35 18.85 3.45
C GLU A 319 6.37 19.62 2.62
N PHE A 320 6.27 19.48 1.29
CA PHE A 320 7.22 20.04 0.35
C PHE A 320 6.55 20.66 -0.86
N ILE A 321 7.07 21.80 -1.30
CA ILE A 321 6.77 22.38 -2.61
C ILE A 321 7.86 21.98 -3.60
N TRP A 322 7.44 21.48 -4.75
CA TRP A 322 8.31 21.19 -5.88
C TRP A 322 8.05 22.17 -7.01
N ILE A 323 9.12 22.65 -7.64
CA ILE A 323 9.06 23.61 -8.74
C ILE A 323 9.96 23.12 -9.88
N GLU A 324 9.39 23.02 -11.08
CA GLU A 324 10.11 22.65 -12.29
C GLU A 324 9.54 23.34 -13.53
N LYS A 325 10.40 23.64 -14.52
CA LYS A 325 9.96 24.22 -15.81
C LYS A 325 9.75 23.12 -16.84
N ARG A 326 8.53 23.03 -17.36
CA ARG A 326 8.12 22.06 -18.38
C ARG A 326 7.88 22.78 -19.71
N VAL A 327 8.31 22.18 -20.81
CA VAL A 327 8.16 22.72 -22.17
C VAL A 327 7.69 21.62 -23.11
N GLN A 328 6.93 21.97 -24.16
CA GLN A 328 6.41 20.99 -25.13
C GLN A 328 7.50 20.50 -26.11
N GLN A 329 8.54 19.85 -25.58
CA GLN A 329 9.69 19.33 -26.32
C GLN A 329 10.15 17.98 -25.74
N GLY A 330 10.75 17.14 -26.59
CA GLY A 330 11.17 15.80 -26.21
C GLY A 330 9.99 14.95 -25.75
N TYR A 331 10.13 14.28 -24.62
CA TYR A 331 9.09 13.44 -24.02
C TYR A 331 7.91 14.26 -23.46
N ASP A 332 8.11 15.54 -23.17
CA ASP A 332 7.03 16.45 -22.77
C ASP A 332 6.28 17.08 -23.95
N ALA A 333 6.56 16.69 -25.21
CA ALA A 333 5.96 17.29 -26.41
C ALA A 333 4.42 17.23 -26.46
N SER A 334 3.80 16.30 -25.73
CA SER A 334 2.35 16.11 -25.67
C SER A 334 1.69 16.75 -24.44
N LEU A 335 2.44 17.43 -23.57
CA LEU A 335 1.87 18.22 -22.47
C LEU A 335 0.91 19.29 -23.02
N PRO A 336 -0.10 19.75 -22.25
CA PRO A 336 -1.08 20.72 -22.74
C PRO A 336 -0.51 22.13 -22.94
N GLY A 337 0.63 22.46 -22.32
CA GLY A 337 1.29 23.76 -22.42
C GLY A 337 2.73 23.75 -21.89
N GLU A 338 3.34 24.93 -21.84
CA GLU A 338 4.69 25.17 -21.29
C GLU A 338 4.65 26.22 -20.18
N GLY A 339 5.53 26.09 -19.19
CA GLY A 339 5.58 26.99 -18.04
C GLY A 339 6.19 26.33 -16.80
N VAL A 340 5.96 26.92 -15.64
CA VAL A 340 6.44 26.41 -14.35
C VAL A 340 5.34 25.57 -13.69
N LEU A 341 5.61 24.29 -13.51
CA LEU A 341 4.78 23.37 -12.74
C LEU A 341 5.15 23.49 -11.26
N VAL A 342 4.13 23.62 -10.41
CA VAL A 342 4.28 23.68 -8.95
C VAL A 342 3.45 22.56 -8.34
N LEU A 343 4.09 21.71 -7.54
CA LEU A 343 3.44 20.60 -6.86
C LEU A 343 3.55 20.75 -5.34
N PHE A 344 2.56 20.23 -4.63
CA PHE A 344 2.53 20.13 -3.18
C PHE A 344 2.52 18.65 -2.79
N GLU A 345 3.58 18.22 -2.11
CA GLU A 345 3.79 16.87 -1.58
C GLU A 345 3.58 16.87 -0.06
N ASP A 346 2.83 15.89 0.46
CA ASP A 346 2.51 15.72 1.88
C ASP A 346 2.61 14.25 2.30
N PHE A 347 3.63 13.90 3.08
CA PHE A 347 3.87 12.54 3.56
C PHE A 347 2.94 12.09 4.70
N ALA A 348 2.11 12.99 5.24
CA ALA A 348 1.04 12.60 6.18
C ALA A 348 -0.16 11.93 5.47
N ALA A 349 -0.16 11.93 4.13
CA ALA A 349 -1.17 11.30 3.30
C ALA A 349 -0.64 10.12 2.47
N GLY A 350 -1.57 9.24 2.08
CA GLY A 350 -1.29 8.08 1.25
C GLY A 350 -0.79 6.86 2.01
N ASP A 351 -0.70 5.74 1.30
CA ASP A 351 -0.17 4.49 1.83
C ASP A 351 0.89 3.90 0.87
N SER A 352 2.15 4.14 1.21
CA SER A 352 3.29 3.64 0.44
C SER A 352 3.42 2.12 0.47
N SER A 353 2.90 1.43 1.51
CA SER A 353 3.02 -0.02 1.64
C SER A 353 2.15 -0.77 0.62
N HIS A 354 1.05 -0.15 0.19
CA HIS A 354 0.13 -0.70 -0.82
C HIS A 354 0.19 0.06 -2.15
N ASN A 355 1.21 0.89 -2.37
CA ASN A 355 1.34 1.73 -3.57
C ASN A 355 0.11 2.62 -3.81
N ALA A 356 -0.50 3.10 -2.72
CA ALA A 356 -1.79 3.76 -2.70
C ALA A 356 -1.65 5.20 -2.20
N MET A 357 -0.80 5.99 -2.89
CA MET A 357 -0.41 7.32 -2.40
C MET A 357 -1.53 8.36 -2.55
N ASN A 358 -2.12 8.47 -3.73
CA ASN A 358 -3.16 9.46 -4.03
C ASN A 358 -4.58 8.85 -4.00
N ILE A 359 -4.95 8.22 -2.89
CA ILE A 359 -6.27 7.53 -2.74
C ILE A 359 -7.41 8.42 -2.25
N ASP A 360 -7.13 9.48 -1.49
CA ASP A 360 -8.14 10.41 -1.00
C ASP A 360 -7.90 11.83 -1.54
N GLN A 361 -8.78 12.29 -2.43
CA GLN A 361 -8.72 13.64 -3.00
C GLN A 361 -8.82 14.77 -1.95
N ARG A 362 -9.31 14.49 -0.74
CA ARG A 362 -9.36 15.45 0.37
C ARG A 362 -8.03 15.56 1.11
N ARG A 363 -7.20 14.52 1.01
CA ARG A 363 -5.89 14.37 1.64
C ARG A 363 -4.89 13.84 0.60
N PRO A 364 -4.60 14.61 -0.45
CA PRO A 364 -3.72 14.14 -1.51
C PRO A 364 -2.28 14.08 -1.00
N TYR A 365 -1.60 12.95 -1.20
CA TYR A 365 -0.14 12.86 -1.03
C TYR A 365 0.55 13.85 -1.98
N LEU A 366 0.07 13.97 -3.22
CA LEU A 366 0.63 14.87 -4.20
C LEU A 366 -0.46 15.55 -5.02
N LYS A 367 -0.41 16.88 -5.10
CA LYS A 367 -1.33 17.68 -5.93
C LYS A 367 -0.60 18.77 -6.71
N THR A 368 -1.18 19.16 -7.85
CA THR A 368 -0.76 20.35 -8.59
C THR A 368 -1.31 21.61 -7.91
N ILE A 369 -0.45 22.60 -7.70
CA ILE A 369 -0.88 23.97 -7.39
C ILE A 369 -1.16 24.65 -8.73
N GLU A 370 -2.44 24.72 -9.12
CA GLU A 370 -2.83 25.27 -10.42
C GLU A 370 -2.69 26.80 -10.43
N ALA A 371 -1.97 27.33 -11.42
CA ALA A 371 -1.72 28.76 -11.56
C ALA A 371 -2.99 29.61 -11.77
N ASP A 372 -4.07 29.00 -12.27
CA ASP A 372 -5.37 29.67 -12.41
C ASP A 372 -6.26 29.60 -11.15
N GLY A 373 -5.86 28.81 -10.14
CA GLY A 373 -6.54 28.67 -8.85
C GLY A 373 -7.87 27.91 -8.89
N ASN A 374 -8.22 27.24 -9.99
CA ASN A 374 -9.55 26.63 -10.15
C ASN A 374 -9.69 25.26 -9.43
N GLN A 375 -8.60 24.61 -9.05
CA GLN A 375 -8.56 23.25 -8.48
C GLN A 375 -9.34 22.25 -9.33
N GLU A 376 -9.25 22.34 -10.66
CA GLU A 376 -10.00 21.47 -11.58
C GLU A 376 -9.46 20.03 -11.57
N GLN A 377 -8.14 19.86 -11.51
CA GLN A 377 -7.50 18.57 -11.43
C GLN A 377 -7.87 17.86 -10.14
N LEU A 378 -7.74 18.51 -8.97
CA LEU A 378 -8.09 17.93 -7.67
C LEU A 378 -9.59 17.54 -7.59
N ARG A 379 -10.46 18.27 -8.29
CA ARG A 379 -11.90 17.96 -8.39
C ARG A 379 -12.23 16.90 -9.45
N GLY A 380 -11.24 16.39 -10.16
CA GLY A 380 -11.39 15.43 -11.25
C GLY A 380 -12.19 15.97 -12.44
N VAL A 381 -12.10 17.28 -12.71
CA VAL A 381 -12.75 17.94 -13.85
C VAL A 381 -11.94 17.73 -15.14
N ASN A 382 -10.62 17.75 -15.03
CA ASN A 382 -9.68 17.51 -16.12
C ASN A 382 -8.41 16.82 -15.57
N ASP A 383 -7.53 16.35 -16.45
CA ASP A 383 -6.27 15.67 -16.08
C ASP A 383 -5.06 16.61 -16.05
N GLY A 384 -5.25 17.91 -16.25
CA GLY A 384 -4.23 18.95 -16.37
C GLY A 384 -4.40 19.77 -17.65
N VAL A 385 -4.27 21.10 -17.54
CA VAL A 385 -4.43 22.06 -18.63
C VAL A 385 -3.30 23.09 -18.65
N ALA A 386 -3.12 23.77 -19.79
CA ALA A 386 -2.06 24.76 -19.94
C ALA A 386 -2.12 25.91 -18.92
N SER A 387 -3.32 26.25 -18.43
CA SER A 387 -3.52 27.32 -17.43
C SER A 387 -3.10 26.91 -16.01
N ASP A 388 -2.75 25.64 -15.78
CA ASP A 388 -2.23 25.19 -14.49
C ASP A 388 -0.75 25.61 -14.31
N LEU A 389 -0.04 25.91 -15.40
CA LEU A 389 1.38 26.25 -15.40
C LEU A 389 1.60 27.76 -15.19
N PHE A 390 2.41 28.10 -14.19
CA PHE A 390 2.78 29.48 -13.89
C PHE A 390 3.65 30.08 -15.01
N GLN A 391 3.36 31.33 -15.36
CA GLN A 391 4.00 32.11 -16.42
C GLN A 391 4.79 33.29 -15.83
N PRO A 392 5.70 33.91 -16.59
CA PRO A 392 6.39 35.11 -16.17
C PRO A 392 5.40 36.23 -15.84
N GLY A 393 5.48 36.74 -14.61
CA GLY A 393 4.54 37.70 -14.04
C GLY A 393 3.69 37.12 -12.91
N ASP A 394 3.54 35.79 -12.84
CA ASP A 394 2.75 35.14 -11.81
C ASP A 394 3.51 35.02 -10.48
N GLU A 395 2.74 34.93 -9.40
CA GLU A 395 3.22 34.81 -8.02
C GLU A 395 2.48 33.67 -7.30
N PHE A 396 3.16 32.95 -6.41
CA PHE A 396 2.55 31.96 -5.52
C PHE A 396 3.24 31.92 -4.15
N GLY A 397 2.54 31.48 -3.10
CA GLY A 397 2.99 31.48 -1.71
C GLY A 397 2.10 32.32 -0.80
N GLU A 398 2.63 33.33 -0.11
CA GLU A 398 1.85 34.30 0.69
C GLU A 398 1.11 35.34 -0.19
N ARG A 399 1.40 35.39 -1.49
CA ARG A 399 0.84 36.29 -2.49
C ARG A 399 0.56 35.55 -3.80
N GLY A 400 -0.38 36.07 -4.59
CA GLY A 400 -0.81 35.42 -5.83
C GLY A 400 -1.65 34.18 -5.53
N ILE A 401 -1.25 33.02 -6.05
CA ILE A 401 -1.85 31.74 -5.65
C ILE A 401 -1.38 31.36 -4.25
N LEU A 402 -2.32 31.40 -3.30
CA LEU A 402 -2.01 31.18 -1.89
C LEU A 402 -1.66 29.72 -1.62
N ILE A 403 -0.52 29.49 -0.97
CA ILE A 403 -0.09 28.17 -0.53
C ILE A 403 -0.20 28.09 1.00
N ARG A 404 -0.91 27.07 1.47
CA ARG A 404 -1.08 26.75 2.88
C ARG A 404 -0.57 25.34 3.13
N ASP A 405 -0.03 25.10 4.31
CA ASP A 405 0.20 23.75 4.80
C ASP A 405 -1.12 22.99 5.03
N HIS A 406 -1.03 21.71 5.36
CA HIS A 406 -2.16 20.81 5.58
C HIS A 406 -3.00 21.17 6.81
N ASP A 407 -2.46 22.01 7.70
CA ASP A 407 -3.15 22.59 8.85
C ASP A 407 -3.97 23.82 8.47
N GLY A 408 -3.67 24.41 7.30
CA GLY A 408 -4.33 25.58 6.76
C GLY A 408 -3.61 26.90 7.04
N ILE A 409 -2.37 26.87 7.50
CA ILE A 409 -1.55 28.04 7.80
C ILE A 409 -0.85 28.50 6.52
N LEU A 410 -0.97 29.79 6.21
CA LEU A 410 -0.33 30.38 5.04
C LEU A 410 1.21 30.37 5.18
N VAL A 411 1.91 29.94 4.13
CA VAL A 411 3.38 30.00 4.10
C VAL A 411 3.87 31.45 4.22
N PRO A 412 5.01 31.73 4.87
CA PRO A 412 5.49 33.10 5.13
C PRO A 412 6.35 33.67 3.99
N TRP A 413 6.25 33.15 2.78
CA TRP A 413 7.10 33.51 1.64
C TRP A 413 6.30 33.47 0.34
N TYR A 414 6.74 34.20 -0.68
CA TYR A 414 6.22 34.07 -2.04
C TYR A 414 7.34 33.98 -3.05
N VAL A 415 7.04 33.33 -4.17
CA VAL A 415 7.89 33.20 -5.34
C VAL A 415 7.27 33.97 -6.48
N ARG A 416 8.10 34.68 -7.24
CA ARG A 416 7.71 35.35 -8.47
C ARG A 416 8.43 34.73 -9.65
N VAL A 417 7.67 34.36 -10.68
CA VAL A 417 8.25 33.91 -11.95
C VAL A 417 8.54 35.15 -12.79
N VAL A 418 9.78 35.30 -13.25
CA VAL A 418 10.20 36.44 -14.09
C VAL A 418 10.95 35.95 -15.32
N GLU A 419 10.91 36.73 -16.38
CA GLU A 419 11.68 36.49 -17.60
C GLU A 419 12.51 37.73 -17.92
N GLU A 420 13.81 37.52 -18.16
CA GLU A 420 14.75 38.56 -18.55
C GLU A 420 15.66 38.02 -19.67
N ASP A 421 15.64 38.70 -20.82
CA ASP A 421 16.45 38.36 -22.01
C ASP A 421 16.32 36.88 -22.47
N GLY A 422 15.14 36.29 -22.35
CA GLY A 422 14.84 34.89 -22.71
C GLY A 422 15.09 33.88 -21.60
N GLN A 423 15.70 34.29 -20.47
CA GLN A 423 15.95 33.44 -19.32
C GLN A 423 14.82 33.56 -18.30
N TRP A 424 14.27 32.43 -17.87
CA TRP A 424 13.29 32.39 -16.79
C TRP A 424 14.01 32.31 -15.45
N ASN A 425 13.54 33.08 -14.47
CA ASN A 425 14.06 33.07 -13.11
C ASN A 425 12.93 33.00 -12.08
N LEU A 426 13.25 32.44 -10.92
CA LEU A 426 12.41 32.49 -9.72
C LEU A 426 13.02 33.48 -8.72
N GLU A 427 12.27 34.52 -8.37
CA GLU A 427 12.63 35.47 -7.32
C GLU A 427 11.89 35.11 -6.03
N PHE A 428 12.64 34.85 -4.95
CA PHE A 428 12.08 34.45 -3.67
C PHE A 428 11.99 35.66 -2.73
N HIS A 429 10.88 35.79 -2.02
CA HIS A 429 10.62 36.93 -1.14
C HIS A 429 9.81 36.53 0.08
N SER A 430 9.82 37.40 1.10
CA SER A 430 8.92 37.32 2.24
C SER A 430 8.62 38.71 2.77
N THR A 431 7.36 39.01 3.03
CA THR A 431 6.90 40.31 3.52
C THR A 431 7.32 40.51 4.97
N ASN A 432 7.10 39.50 5.82
CA ASN A 432 7.37 39.59 7.25
C ASN A 432 8.59 38.78 7.70
N CYS A 433 9.37 38.24 6.76
CA CYS A 433 10.47 37.32 7.02
C CYS A 433 9.97 36.05 7.76
N SER A 434 10.88 35.22 8.24
CA SER A 434 10.49 33.99 8.93
C SER A 434 9.90 34.29 10.30
N PRO A 435 8.76 33.67 10.66
CA PRO A 435 8.19 33.84 11.98
C PRO A 435 9.11 33.22 13.04
N SER A 436 9.14 33.82 14.22
CA SER A 436 9.96 33.37 15.36
C SER A 436 9.38 32.14 16.08
N THR A 437 8.07 31.93 15.92
CA THR A 437 7.31 30.78 16.40
C THR A 437 6.61 30.06 15.25
N ARG A 438 6.16 28.83 15.48
CA ARG A 438 5.21 28.13 14.62
C ARG A 438 3.96 27.80 15.44
N ILE A 439 2.83 27.67 14.75
CA ILE A 439 1.60 27.11 15.30
C ILE A 439 1.26 25.87 14.46
N ASN A 440 0.60 24.89 15.05
CA ASN A 440 0.18 23.64 14.39
C ASN A 440 -1.24 23.31 14.83
N PHE A 441 -2.11 23.02 13.89
CA PHE A 441 -3.43 22.44 14.14
C PHE A 441 -3.32 20.91 14.00
N ASN A 442 -4.46 20.25 13.87
CA ASN A 442 -4.49 18.87 13.40
C ASN A 442 -4.47 18.88 11.86
N ASP A 443 -3.68 17.99 11.30
CA ASP A 443 -3.50 17.77 9.88
C ASP A 443 -4.85 17.55 9.18
N PHE A 444 -5.05 18.20 8.04
CA PHE A 444 -6.28 18.11 7.22
C PHE A 444 -7.56 18.56 7.94
N GLY A 445 -7.45 19.33 9.01
CA GLY A 445 -8.56 19.85 9.79
C GLY A 445 -8.83 19.06 11.07
N THR A 446 -9.83 19.50 11.82
CA THR A 446 -10.10 18.97 13.17
C THR A 446 -11.50 18.38 13.26
N THR A 447 -11.59 17.14 13.71
CA THR A 447 -12.85 16.49 14.09
C THR A 447 -13.08 16.62 15.59
N LEU A 448 -14.22 17.20 15.99
CA LEU A 448 -14.55 17.58 17.37
C LEU A 448 -15.97 17.14 17.75
N LEU A 449 -16.20 16.92 19.05
CA LEU A 449 -17.56 16.90 19.60
C LEU A 449 -18.11 18.33 19.71
N GLN A 450 -19.44 18.45 19.82
CA GLN A 450 -20.16 19.73 19.84
C GLN A 450 -19.66 20.76 20.87
N GLU A 451 -19.17 20.30 22.02
CA GLU A 451 -18.72 21.14 23.15
C GLU A 451 -17.18 21.20 23.27
N ASP A 452 -16.45 20.52 22.39
CA ASP A 452 -15.00 20.56 22.41
C ASP A 452 -14.47 21.90 21.93
N SER A 453 -13.29 22.25 22.42
CA SER A 453 -12.57 23.46 21.98
C SER A 453 -11.68 23.12 20.80
N LEU A 454 -11.57 24.04 19.83
CA LEU A 454 -10.50 23.98 18.84
C LEU A 454 -9.16 24.26 19.53
N VAL A 455 -8.14 23.45 19.25
CA VAL A 455 -6.82 23.57 19.87
C VAL A 455 -5.76 23.69 18.80
N PHE A 456 -4.78 24.55 19.02
CA PHE A 456 -3.51 24.51 18.29
C PHE A 456 -2.34 24.44 19.27
N GLU A 457 -1.23 23.89 18.79
CA GLU A 457 0.02 23.82 19.53
C GLU A 457 1.02 24.86 19.01
N GLN A 458 1.70 25.55 19.92
CA GLN A 458 2.74 26.50 19.60
C GLN A 458 4.13 25.90 19.84
N THR A 459 4.96 25.91 18.80
CA THR A 459 6.37 25.53 18.88
C THR A 459 7.23 26.78 18.77
N SER A 460 7.92 27.14 19.86
CA SER A 460 8.82 28.30 19.91
C SER A 460 10.24 27.91 20.34
N SER A 461 11.23 28.69 19.89
CA SER A 461 12.63 28.53 20.30
C SER A 461 12.93 29.05 21.72
N GLY A 462 11.91 29.61 22.40
CA GLY A 462 12.02 30.29 23.69
C GLY A 462 10.84 30.01 24.62
N SER A 463 10.28 31.05 25.25
CA SER A 463 9.01 30.93 25.99
C SER A 463 7.83 30.81 25.05
N THR A 464 6.77 30.11 25.48
CA THR A 464 5.47 30.17 24.82
C THR A 464 4.95 31.60 24.89
N GLU A 465 4.69 32.20 23.73
CA GLU A 465 4.18 33.57 23.63
C GLU A 465 2.65 33.58 23.78
N PRO A 466 2.06 34.62 24.35
CA PRO A 466 0.61 34.75 24.36
C PRO A 466 0.10 34.91 22.93
N CYS A 467 -0.91 34.10 22.56
CA CYS A 467 -1.55 34.16 21.27
C CYS A 467 -2.98 34.68 21.39
N SER A 468 -3.40 35.51 20.43
CA SER A 468 -4.78 35.97 20.33
C SER A 468 -5.21 36.10 18.87
N GLY A 469 -6.47 35.84 18.60
CA GLY A 469 -6.96 35.81 17.23
C GLY A 469 -8.44 35.46 17.17
N THR A 470 -9.01 35.66 16.00
CA THR A 470 -10.39 35.28 15.69
C THR A 470 -10.41 34.55 14.37
N LEU A 471 -11.10 33.41 14.33
CA LEU A 471 -11.41 32.70 13.08
C LEU A 471 -12.92 32.76 12.84
N ASP A 472 -13.31 33.16 11.63
CA ASP A 472 -14.69 33.26 11.17
C ASP A 472 -15.07 31.99 10.40
N GLY A 473 -16.12 31.30 10.87
CA GLY A 473 -16.65 30.08 10.27
C GLY A 473 -17.60 30.34 9.12
N SER A 474 -17.54 29.51 8.08
CA SER A 474 -18.49 29.51 6.97
C SER A 474 -19.94 29.20 7.40
N ASP A 475 -20.11 28.62 8.59
CA ASP A 475 -21.40 28.35 9.24
C ASP A 475 -21.93 29.53 10.08
N GLY A 476 -21.20 30.64 10.13
CA GLY A 476 -21.55 31.86 10.88
C GLY A 476 -21.07 31.87 12.33
N ARG A 477 -20.41 30.81 12.82
CA ARG A 477 -19.76 30.80 14.14
C ARG A 477 -18.42 31.53 14.09
N GLN A 478 -17.91 31.88 15.26
CA GLN A 478 -16.57 32.43 15.44
C GLN A 478 -15.81 31.61 16.49
N VAL A 479 -14.49 31.48 16.32
CA VAL A 479 -13.58 30.94 17.34
C VAL A 479 -12.69 32.06 17.84
N PHE A 480 -12.67 32.26 19.15
CA PHE A 480 -11.85 33.27 19.81
C PHE A 480 -10.67 32.62 20.55
N PHE A 481 -9.46 33.07 20.25
CA PHE A 481 -8.27 32.76 21.03
C PHE A 481 -7.89 33.98 21.87
N THR A 482 -7.68 33.77 23.17
CA THR A 482 -7.29 34.83 24.11
C THR A 482 -5.98 34.46 24.78
N ASN A 483 -5.21 35.48 25.20
CA ASN A 483 -3.89 35.30 25.81
C ASN A 483 -3.89 34.40 27.06
N ASP A 484 -5.03 34.31 27.76
CA ASP A 484 -5.16 33.52 28.99
C ASP A 484 -5.67 32.08 28.72
N SER A 485 -5.94 31.73 27.46
CA SER A 485 -6.49 30.43 27.06
C SER A 485 -5.41 29.35 26.81
N ALA A 486 -4.17 29.56 27.27
CA ALA A 486 -3.06 28.65 27.02
C ALA A 486 -2.78 27.73 28.22
N ILE A 487 -2.55 26.44 27.96
CA ILE A 487 -2.05 25.46 28.93
C ILE A 487 -0.80 24.80 28.34
N GLY A 488 0.37 25.22 28.81
CA GLY A 488 1.64 24.80 28.20
C GLY A 488 1.79 25.39 26.79
N SER A 489 2.12 24.55 25.81
CA SER A 489 2.19 24.92 24.38
C SER A 489 0.82 24.98 23.70
N LYS A 490 -0.25 24.48 24.34
CA LYS A 490 -1.57 24.34 23.73
C LYS A 490 -2.45 25.56 24.01
N HIS A 491 -3.06 26.09 22.96
CA HIS A 491 -3.98 27.24 23.01
C HIS A 491 -5.39 26.80 22.67
N TYR A 492 -6.36 27.15 23.52
CA TYR A 492 -7.73 26.69 23.42
C TYR A 492 -8.67 27.79 22.92
N GLY A 493 -9.35 27.52 21.81
CA GLY A 493 -10.32 28.41 21.18
C GLY A 493 -11.70 28.27 21.81
N THR A 494 -12.38 29.40 22.02
CA THR A 494 -13.77 29.44 22.49
C THR A 494 -14.70 29.71 21.32
N PHE A 495 -15.64 28.80 21.06
CA PHE A 495 -16.68 29.00 20.05
C PHE A 495 -17.74 30.02 20.51
N SER A 496 -18.23 30.83 19.58
CA SER A 496 -19.34 31.77 19.84
C SER A 496 -20.66 31.05 20.17
N GLU A 497 -20.89 29.90 19.55
CA GLU A 497 -22.09 29.07 19.67
C GLU A 497 -21.72 27.59 19.45
N ALA A 498 -22.57 26.67 19.94
CA ALA A 498 -22.38 25.23 19.74
C ALA A 498 -22.47 24.83 18.25
N GLY A 499 -21.66 23.87 17.84
CA GLY A 499 -21.65 23.37 16.46
C GLY A 499 -22.89 22.57 16.10
N MET A 500 -23.21 22.49 14.80
CA MET A 500 -24.23 21.56 14.31
C MET A 500 -23.60 20.15 14.18
N ILE A 501 -24.24 19.14 14.76
CA ILE A 501 -23.82 17.75 14.59
C ILE A 501 -23.92 17.35 13.11
N ASP A 502 -22.97 16.54 12.66
CA ASP A 502 -22.83 16.03 11.28
C ASP A 502 -22.67 17.17 10.27
N SER A 503 -21.85 18.15 10.62
CA SER A 503 -21.53 19.29 9.77
C SER A 503 -20.02 19.58 9.73
N THR A 504 -19.58 20.08 8.58
CA THR A 504 -18.22 20.58 8.37
C THR A 504 -18.28 22.04 7.99
N ALA A 505 -17.44 22.87 8.62
CA ALA A 505 -17.32 24.28 8.31
C ALA A 505 -15.85 24.69 8.21
N THR A 506 -15.55 25.63 7.31
CA THR A 506 -14.21 26.20 7.16
C THR A 506 -14.11 27.46 8.00
N PHE A 507 -13.05 27.58 8.79
CA PHE A 507 -12.76 28.71 9.66
C PHE A 507 -11.53 29.46 9.15
N THR A 508 -11.71 30.74 8.82
CA THR A 508 -10.65 31.59 8.27
C THR A 508 -10.42 32.81 9.15
N GLY A 509 -9.18 33.20 9.38
CA GLY A 509 -8.85 34.40 10.11
C GLY A 509 -7.37 34.53 10.42
N THR A 510 -7.03 35.33 11.43
CA THR A 510 -5.64 35.53 11.84
C THR A 510 -5.43 35.23 13.31
N ILE A 511 -4.26 34.65 13.61
CA ILE A 511 -3.78 34.40 14.97
C ILE A 511 -2.45 35.14 15.11
N GLN A 512 -2.37 36.01 16.11
CA GLN A 512 -1.16 36.73 16.45
C GLN A 512 -0.53 36.11 17.71
N CYS A 513 0.73 35.69 17.62
CA CYS A 513 1.52 35.19 18.74
C CYS A 513 2.76 36.08 18.91
N GLY A 514 2.77 36.93 19.94
CA GLY A 514 3.80 37.96 20.06
C GLY A 514 3.79 38.92 18.86
N ASP A 515 4.90 38.98 18.12
CA ASP A 515 5.04 39.81 16.92
C ASP A 515 4.69 39.05 15.62
N ASP A 516 4.54 37.72 15.68
CA ASP A 516 4.22 36.89 14.52
C ASP A 516 2.70 36.85 14.27
N VAL A 517 2.30 36.95 13.01
CA VAL A 517 0.89 36.87 12.58
C VAL A 517 0.74 35.74 11.57
N PHE A 518 -0.17 34.82 11.87
CA PHE A 518 -0.49 33.67 11.05
C PHE A 518 -1.86 33.88 10.41
N ASP A 519 -1.93 33.73 9.10
CA ASP A 519 -3.19 33.64 8.36
C ASP A 519 -3.59 32.16 8.30
N VAL A 520 -4.77 31.83 8.83
CA VAL A 520 -5.23 30.46 9.07
C VAL A 520 -6.54 30.23 8.32
N GLN A 521 -6.64 29.08 7.66
CA GLN A 521 -7.84 28.56 7.04
C GLN A 521 -7.92 27.05 7.29
N THR A 522 -8.62 26.64 8.34
CA THR A 522 -8.75 25.22 8.72
C THR A 522 -10.20 24.76 8.65
N SER A 523 -10.42 23.46 8.52
CA SER A 523 -11.77 22.87 8.51
C SER A 523 -12.07 22.20 9.84
N ILE A 524 -13.30 22.37 10.32
CA ILE A 524 -13.77 21.75 11.56
C ILE A 524 -14.99 20.91 11.24
N THR A 525 -14.92 19.63 11.57
CA THR A 525 -16.06 18.70 11.52
C THR A 525 -16.59 18.46 12.93
N THR A 526 -17.88 18.70 13.11
CA THR A 526 -18.56 18.48 14.38
C THR A 526 -19.35 17.17 14.31
N LEU A 527 -18.96 16.19 15.13
CA LEU A 527 -19.67 14.90 15.25
C LEU A 527 -20.43 14.82 16.58
N GLY A 528 -21.50 14.03 16.61
CA GLY A 528 -22.22 13.76 17.85
C GLY A 528 -21.54 12.69 18.71
N SER A 529 -20.78 11.81 18.08
CA SER A 529 -20.00 10.75 18.70
C SER A 529 -18.71 10.54 17.90
N ILE A 530 -17.62 10.13 18.52
CA ILE A 530 -16.35 9.82 17.86
C ILE A 530 -15.95 8.38 18.25
N PRO A 531 -15.70 7.47 17.30
CA PRO A 531 -15.37 6.08 17.63
C PRO A 531 -14.05 5.93 18.39
N LEU A 532 -13.96 4.92 19.27
CA LEU A 532 -12.75 4.53 19.99
C LEU A 532 -12.33 3.10 19.58
N PRO A 533 -11.55 2.93 18.50
CA PRO A 533 -11.32 1.62 17.89
C PRO A 533 -10.70 0.56 18.80
N ILE A 534 -9.74 0.95 19.65
CA ILE A 534 -9.09 0.05 20.61
C ILE A 534 -10.12 -0.60 21.55
N SER A 535 -11.22 0.10 21.85
CA SER A 535 -12.31 -0.41 22.70
C SER A 535 -13.33 -1.27 21.95
N MET A 536 -13.19 -1.39 20.63
CA MET A 536 -14.08 -2.15 19.74
C MET A 536 -13.40 -3.34 19.06
N ARG A 537 -12.10 -3.59 19.32
CA ARG A 537 -11.38 -4.76 18.78
C ARG A 537 -12.15 -6.05 19.07
N LEU A 538 -12.29 -6.89 18.05
CA LEU A 538 -12.99 -8.18 18.14
C LEU A 538 -12.00 -9.33 18.02
N GLU A 539 -11.99 -10.21 19.02
CA GLU A 539 -11.32 -11.51 18.96
C GLU A 539 -12.38 -12.59 19.22
N ASP A 540 -12.64 -13.47 18.25
CA ASP A 540 -13.67 -14.51 18.39
C ASP A 540 -13.36 -15.79 17.59
N THR A 541 -14.17 -16.82 17.78
CA THR A 541 -14.09 -18.08 17.02
C THR A 541 -15.27 -18.20 16.07
N ILE A 542 -15.01 -18.71 14.87
CA ILE A 542 -16.03 -18.96 13.84
C ILE A 542 -16.02 -20.42 13.40
N PRO A 543 -17.18 -21.00 13.06
CA PRO A 543 -17.24 -22.33 12.47
C PRO A 543 -16.53 -22.37 11.10
N VAL A 544 -15.88 -23.50 10.81
CA VAL A 544 -15.18 -23.74 9.53
C VAL A 544 -16.16 -23.81 8.34
N VAL A 545 -17.38 -24.32 8.58
CA VAL A 545 -18.34 -24.65 7.49
C VAL A 545 -19.62 -23.84 7.56
N GLU A 546 -20.18 -23.65 8.76
CA GLU A 546 -21.49 -23.00 8.91
C GLU A 546 -21.37 -21.47 8.83
N SER A 547 -22.37 -20.80 8.27
CA SER A 547 -22.44 -19.33 8.38
C SER A 547 -22.71 -18.93 9.83
N SER A 548 -22.13 -17.81 10.26
CA SER A 548 -22.30 -17.29 11.62
C SER A 548 -22.48 -15.76 11.61
N THR A 549 -22.87 -15.19 12.74
CA THR A 549 -23.02 -13.74 12.89
C THR A 549 -22.28 -13.30 14.14
N LEU A 550 -21.46 -12.27 13.99
CA LEU A 550 -20.72 -11.62 15.06
C LEU A 550 -21.24 -10.20 15.26
N SER A 551 -21.05 -9.65 16.45
CA SER A 551 -21.53 -8.31 16.78
C SER A 551 -20.47 -7.52 17.53
N ILE A 552 -20.13 -6.34 17.00
CA ILE A 552 -19.19 -5.41 17.61
C ILE A 552 -20.00 -4.26 18.23
N PRO A 553 -20.09 -4.16 19.57
CA PRO A 553 -20.79 -3.06 20.20
C PRO A 553 -20.00 -1.77 20.03
N TYR A 554 -20.67 -0.71 19.57
CA TYR A 554 -20.04 0.60 19.40
C TYR A 554 -19.52 1.14 20.73
N ARG A 555 -18.28 1.66 20.71
CA ARG A 555 -17.65 2.40 21.79
C ARG A 555 -17.03 3.66 21.22
N GLY A 556 -17.38 4.79 21.81
CA GLY A 556 -16.93 6.10 21.36
C GLY A 556 -17.03 7.16 22.46
N GLU A 557 -16.49 8.33 22.17
CA GLU A 557 -16.65 9.54 22.97
C GLU A 557 -17.86 10.35 22.47
N GLY A 558 -18.53 11.07 23.36
CA GLY A 558 -19.76 11.79 23.03
C GLY A 558 -21.03 10.98 23.28
N ILE A 559 -22.16 11.70 23.34
CA ILE A 559 -23.50 11.14 23.60
C ILE A 559 -24.52 11.60 22.56
N GLY A 560 -24.06 12.18 21.45
CA GLY A 560 -24.89 12.57 20.32
C GLY A 560 -25.21 11.38 19.42
N SER A 561 -25.96 11.66 18.35
CA SER A 561 -26.16 10.71 17.27
C SER A 561 -25.04 10.85 16.24
N ALA A 562 -24.75 9.77 15.51
CA ALA A 562 -23.82 9.77 14.39
C ALA A 562 -24.20 8.66 13.40
N GLU A 563 -23.78 8.79 12.15
CA GLU A 563 -23.89 7.75 11.13
C GLU A 563 -22.50 7.51 10.52
N TYR A 564 -22.13 6.23 10.37
CA TYR A 564 -20.88 5.84 9.72
C TYR A 564 -21.14 4.83 8.61
N THR A 565 -20.39 4.95 7.52
CA THR A 565 -20.26 3.91 6.50
C THR A 565 -19.31 2.84 7.00
N ILE A 566 -19.59 1.58 6.68
CA ILE A 566 -18.77 0.42 7.05
C ILE A 566 -18.09 -0.13 5.80
N GLU A 567 -16.78 -0.30 5.89
CA GLU A 567 -15.96 -1.00 4.90
C GLU A 567 -15.14 -2.09 5.60
N ILE A 568 -14.98 -3.24 4.95
CA ILE A 568 -14.24 -4.39 5.49
C ILE A 568 -13.04 -4.64 4.60
N GLU A 569 -11.86 -4.68 5.19
CA GLU A 569 -10.60 -4.89 4.48
C GLU A 569 -9.83 -6.11 5.00
N GLY A 570 -8.79 -6.49 4.24
CA GLY A 570 -7.95 -7.63 4.52
C GLY A 570 -8.61 -8.99 4.23
N PRO A 571 -8.01 -10.11 4.65
CA PRO A 571 -8.56 -11.46 4.46
C PRO A 571 -10.01 -11.62 4.96
N LEU A 572 -10.42 -10.83 5.96
CA LEU A 572 -11.78 -10.82 6.48
C LEU A 572 -12.84 -10.48 5.43
N SER A 573 -12.56 -9.57 4.49
CA SER A 573 -13.52 -9.15 3.46
C SER A 573 -13.95 -10.29 2.52
N ARG A 574 -13.16 -11.38 2.50
CA ARG A 574 -13.45 -12.59 1.70
C ARG A 574 -14.54 -13.48 2.31
N ILE A 575 -14.76 -13.38 3.61
CA ILE A 575 -15.69 -14.23 4.36
C ILE A 575 -16.71 -13.44 5.20
N ALA A 576 -16.61 -12.12 5.25
CA ALA A 576 -17.46 -11.27 6.07
C ALA A 576 -18.18 -10.22 5.24
N THR A 577 -19.44 -9.97 5.59
CA THR A 577 -20.24 -8.87 5.06
C THR A 577 -20.91 -8.11 6.19
N ALA A 578 -21.16 -6.81 6.00
CA ALA A 578 -21.89 -5.97 6.95
C ALA A 578 -22.94 -5.15 6.21
N GLU A 579 -23.89 -4.57 6.95
CA GLU A 579 -24.72 -3.51 6.39
C GLU A 579 -23.83 -2.31 6.02
N PRO A 580 -24.13 -1.56 4.94
CA PRO A 580 -23.26 -0.49 4.46
C PRO A 580 -23.10 0.67 5.44
N THR A 581 -24.04 0.86 6.36
CA THR A 581 -23.99 1.93 7.36
C THR A 581 -24.40 1.43 8.75
N VAL A 582 -23.93 2.12 9.77
CA VAL A 582 -24.33 1.96 11.17
C VAL A 582 -24.75 3.30 11.76
N GLU A 583 -25.96 3.31 12.31
CA GLU A 583 -26.49 4.45 13.06
C GLU A 583 -26.14 4.30 14.55
N ILE A 584 -25.58 5.36 15.12
CA ILE A 584 -25.30 5.49 16.54
C ILE A 584 -26.36 6.42 17.15
N GLU A 585 -27.17 5.90 18.07
CA GLU A 585 -28.14 6.68 18.82
C GLU A 585 -27.67 6.89 20.25
N LYS A 586 -27.38 8.15 20.61
CA LYS A 586 -26.95 8.53 21.96
C LYS A 586 -25.75 7.70 22.46
N GLY A 587 -24.75 7.52 21.60
CA GLY A 587 -23.56 6.71 21.87
C GLY A 587 -23.79 5.19 21.90
N ASN A 588 -24.95 4.68 21.47
CA ASN A 588 -25.21 3.25 21.36
C ASN A 588 -25.43 2.85 19.90
N GLY A 589 -24.73 1.81 19.48
CA GLY A 589 -24.89 1.16 18.18
C GLY A 589 -24.26 -0.23 18.22
N THR A 590 -24.52 -1.04 17.21
CA THR A 590 -23.90 -2.37 17.09
C THR A 590 -23.65 -2.65 15.62
N ILE A 591 -22.40 -2.94 15.30
CA ILE A 591 -21.98 -3.36 13.97
C ILE A 591 -22.19 -4.88 13.92
N VAL A 592 -22.88 -5.36 12.90
CA VAL A 592 -23.18 -6.78 12.73
C VAL A 592 -22.39 -7.30 11.54
N LEU A 593 -21.53 -8.30 11.79
CA LEU A 593 -20.76 -8.99 10.77
C LEU A 593 -21.42 -10.33 10.47
N ASN A 594 -21.81 -10.55 9.22
CA ASN A 594 -22.28 -11.84 8.73
C ASN A 594 -21.10 -12.58 8.12
N ILE A 595 -20.74 -13.71 8.74
CA ILE A 595 -19.62 -14.56 8.32
C ILE A 595 -20.14 -15.71 7.48
N ASP A 596 -19.62 -15.81 6.27
CA ASP A 596 -19.84 -16.91 5.34
C ASP A 596 -18.48 -17.51 4.94
N PRO A 597 -18.10 -18.69 5.49
CA PRO A 597 -16.80 -19.30 5.23
C PRO A 597 -16.49 -19.58 3.77
N GLN A 598 -17.49 -19.72 2.89
CA GLN A 598 -17.34 -19.97 1.45
C GLN A 598 -16.37 -21.14 1.09
N GLY A 599 -16.15 -22.07 2.02
CA GLY A 599 -15.18 -23.16 1.87
C GLY A 599 -13.70 -22.72 1.91
N LEU A 600 -13.42 -21.48 2.30
CA LEU A 600 -12.06 -20.92 2.40
C LEU A 600 -11.38 -21.25 3.73
N LEU A 601 -12.14 -21.65 4.76
CA LEU A 601 -11.62 -21.87 6.11
C LEU A 601 -11.18 -23.31 6.36
N GLN A 602 -10.16 -23.46 7.20
CA GLN A 602 -9.71 -24.74 7.75
C GLN A 602 -9.62 -24.66 9.27
N ASP A 603 -9.64 -25.80 9.96
CA ASP A 603 -9.52 -25.82 11.42
C ASP A 603 -8.20 -25.17 11.89
N ASN A 604 -8.30 -24.35 12.93
CA ASN A 604 -7.23 -23.50 13.47
C ASN A 604 -6.68 -22.42 12.50
N MET A 605 -7.34 -22.16 11.38
CA MET A 605 -7.00 -21.02 10.52
C MET A 605 -7.37 -19.71 11.21
N TYR A 606 -6.48 -18.72 11.17
CA TYR A 606 -6.77 -17.36 11.59
C TYR A 606 -7.18 -16.52 10.37
N VAL A 607 -8.25 -15.74 10.53
CA VAL A 607 -8.66 -14.71 9.59
C VAL A 607 -8.51 -13.39 10.30
N MET A 608 -7.53 -12.61 9.86
CA MET A 608 -7.32 -11.24 10.31
C MET A 608 -7.92 -10.30 9.29
N GLY A 609 -8.41 -9.17 9.76
CA GLY A 609 -8.82 -8.07 8.91
C GLY A 609 -9.32 -6.90 9.73
N THR A 610 -9.84 -5.90 9.04
CA THR A 610 -10.18 -4.63 9.64
C THR A 610 -11.58 -4.20 9.22
N VAL A 611 -12.28 -3.53 10.13
CA VAL A 611 -13.56 -2.88 9.86
C VAL A 611 -13.35 -1.38 9.99
N HIS A 612 -13.51 -0.66 8.89
CA HIS A 612 -13.35 0.77 8.81
C HIS A 612 -14.72 1.44 9.00
N LEU A 613 -14.80 2.34 9.97
CA LEU A 613 -15.94 3.24 10.14
C LEU A 613 -15.58 4.58 9.52
N GLN A 614 -16.29 4.99 8.48
CA GLN A 614 -16.05 6.28 7.82
C GLN A 614 -17.18 7.26 8.07
N SER A 615 -16.89 8.50 8.47
CA SER A 615 -17.90 9.57 8.55
C SER A 615 -18.08 10.28 7.21
N PHE A 616 -19.16 11.06 7.09
CA PHE A 616 -19.52 11.78 5.86
C PHE A 616 -18.41 12.72 5.31
N ASN A 617 -17.52 13.21 6.17
CA ASN A 617 -16.40 14.07 5.78
C ASN A 617 -15.17 13.27 5.29
N GLY A 618 -15.13 11.96 5.53
CA GLY A 618 -14.02 11.09 5.13
C GLY A 618 -13.16 10.50 6.22
N GLU A 619 -13.25 11.04 7.43
CA GLU A 619 -12.49 10.50 8.56
C GLU A 619 -12.84 9.03 8.75
N SER A 620 -11.80 8.21 8.93
CA SER A 620 -11.93 6.78 9.03
C SER A 620 -11.30 6.28 10.33
N TRP A 621 -11.98 5.33 10.96
CA TRP A 621 -11.53 4.67 12.18
C TRP A 621 -11.48 3.16 11.96
N THR A 622 -10.29 2.59 12.10
CA THR A 622 -10.03 1.17 11.82
C THR A 622 -10.16 0.31 13.07
N ILE A 623 -11.04 -0.68 13.04
CA ILE A 623 -11.26 -1.65 14.12
C ILE A 623 -10.62 -2.99 13.71
N ASP A 624 -9.71 -3.50 14.54
CA ASP A 624 -9.09 -4.81 14.31
C ASP A 624 -10.06 -5.95 14.62
N VAL A 625 -10.08 -6.95 13.74
CA VAL A 625 -10.86 -8.17 13.88
C VAL A 625 -9.96 -9.39 13.67
N GLU A 626 -9.96 -10.28 14.65
CA GLU A 626 -9.20 -11.53 14.65
C GLU A 626 -10.15 -12.70 14.90
N LEU A 627 -10.36 -13.51 13.87
CA LEU A 627 -11.25 -14.66 13.94
C LEU A 627 -10.46 -15.95 13.83
N LYS A 628 -10.74 -16.91 14.70
CA LYS A 628 -10.17 -18.26 14.62
C LYS A 628 -11.22 -19.27 14.16
N ALA A 629 -10.96 -19.93 13.05
CA ALA A 629 -11.82 -20.99 12.53
C ALA A 629 -11.69 -22.27 13.38
N VAL A 630 -12.81 -22.82 13.82
CA VAL A 630 -12.88 -24.04 14.65
C VAL A 630 -13.91 -25.00 14.05
N GLU A 631 -13.52 -26.26 13.85
CA GLU A 631 -14.42 -27.31 13.38
C GLU A 631 -15.30 -27.81 14.53
N ASP A 632 -16.63 -27.75 14.40
CA ASP A 632 -17.55 -28.20 15.44
C ASP A 632 -17.74 -29.74 15.38
N GLU A 633 -16.63 -30.46 15.53
CA GLU A 633 -16.63 -31.86 15.95
C GLU A 633 -15.65 -32.03 17.12
N ARG A 634 -16.11 -31.64 18.32
CA ARG A 634 -15.51 -32.16 19.55
C ARG A 634 -15.78 -33.67 19.65
N ILE A 635 -14.98 -34.48 18.98
CA ILE A 635 -14.55 -35.75 19.58
C ILE A 635 -13.35 -35.38 20.47
N PRO A 636 -13.51 -35.33 21.81
CA PRO A 636 -12.51 -34.78 22.75
C PRO A 636 -11.31 -35.71 22.95
N LEU A 637 -10.87 -36.41 21.91
CA LEU A 637 -9.84 -37.44 21.97
C LEU A 637 -8.55 -37.10 21.22
N ILE A 638 -8.56 -36.13 20.30
CA ILE A 638 -7.44 -35.95 19.34
C ILE A 638 -6.76 -34.57 19.42
N GLY A 639 -7.43 -33.52 19.92
CA GLY A 639 -6.86 -32.16 20.01
C GLY A 639 -5.97 -31.90 21.24
N ASP A 640 -6.07 -32.73 22.28
CA ASP A 640 -5.26 -32.59 23.50
C ASP A 640 -4.12 -33.62 23.45
N GLN A 641 -2.93 -33.19 22.99
CA GLN A 641 -1.77 -34.09 22.85
C GLN A 641 -1.37 -34.71 24.20
N SER A 642 -1.60 -33.99 25.29
CA SER A 642 -1.46 -34.50 26.65
C SER A 642 -2.42 -35.66 26.94
N PHE A 643 -3.67 -35.58 26.47
CA PHE A 643 -4.68 -36.63 26.58
C PHE A 643 -4.36 -37.85 25.70
N VAL A 644 -3.88 -37.63 24.47
CA VAL A 644 -3.42 -38.70 23.57
C VAL A 644 -2.29 -39.50 24.20
N LEU A 645 -1.28 -38.83 24.77
CA LEU A 645 -0.19 -39.48 25.50
C LEU A 645 -0.70 -40.22 26.75
N THR A 646 -1.66 -39.64 27.47
CA THR A 646 -2.29 -40.28 28.63
C THR A 646 -2.98 -41.58 28.25
N LEU A 647 -3.77 -41.56 27.17
CA LEU A 647 -4.47 -42.74 26.64
C LEU A 647 -3.47 -43.80 26.15
N PHE A 648 -2.44 -43.37 25.43
CA PHE A 648 -1.36 -44.24 24.95
C PHE A 648 -0.69 -44.99 26.11
N PHE A 649 -0.28 -44.29 27.17
CA PHE A 649 0.36 -44.91 28.32
C PHE A 649 -0.60 -45.79 29.15
N LEU A 650 -1.89 -45.45 29.23
CA LEU A 650 -2.90 -46.31 29.86
C LEU A 650 -3.11 -47.62 29.09
N ILE A 651 -3.18 -47.57 27.76
CA ILE A 651 -3.29 -48.77 26.91
C ILE A 651 -2.06 -49.66 27.08
N PHE A 652 -0.86 -49.08 27.11
CA PHE A 652 0.38 -49.83 27.36
C PHE A 652 0.43 -50.43 28.77
N SER A 653 -0.07 -49.73 29.79
CA SER A 653 -0.18 -50.26 31.15
C SER A 653 -1.11 -51.50 31.20
N VAL A 654 -2.25 -51.44 30.52
CA VAL A 654 -3.18 -52.57 30.38
C VAL A 654 -2.56 -53.72 29.58
N TRP A 655 -1.78 -53.43 28.53
CA TRP A 655 -1.04 -54.44 27.78
C TRP A 655 0.00 -55.16 28.64
N PHE A 656 0.77 -54.42 29.45
CA PHE A 656 1.68 -55.03 30.43
C PHE A 656 0.93 -55.87 31.47
N ALA A 657 -0.23 -55.40 31.95
CA ALA A 657 -1.08 -56.13 32.90
C ALA A 657 -1.62 -57.44 32.32
N THR A 658 -2.17 -57.42 31.10
CA THR A 658 -2.69 -58.64 30.45
C THR A 658 -1.58 -59.67 30.23
N SER A 659 -0.35 -59.23 29.91
CA SER A 659 0.82 -60.11 29.81
C SER A 659 1.23 -60.77 31.13
N LEU A 660 0.94 -60.15 32.28
CA LEU A 660 1.19 -60.70 33.62
C LEU A 660 0.16 -61.77 34.02
N PHE A 661 -1.07 -61.67 33.52
CA PHE A 661 -2.20 -62.55 33.87
C PHE A 661 -2.48 -63.68 32.85
N ALA A 662 -1.95 -63.61 31.62
CA ALA A 662 -2.25 -64.54 30.52
C ALA A 662 -1.69 -65.97 30.63
N ARG A 663 -1.23 -66.43 31.81
CA ARG A 663 -0.92 -67.86 32.05
C ARG A 663 -1.65 -68.38 33.29
N MET A 664 -2.97 -68.49 33.18
CA MET A 664 -3.72 -69.45 33.97
C MET A 664 -4.84 -70.05 33.12
N SER A 665 -4.81 -71.38 33.02
CA SER A 665 -5.77 -72.26 32.37
C SER A 665 -5.70 -72.41 30.83
N THR A 666 -5.04 -73.48 30.40
CA THR A 666 -5.67 -74.40 29.44
C THR A 666 -5.09 -75.80 29.63
N GLN A 667 -5.89 -76.71 30.19
CA GLN A 667 -5.68 -78.16 30.13
C GLN A 667 -5.82 -78.60 28.67
N LYS A 668 -4.89 -79.45 28.20
CA LYS A 668 -5.02 -80.25 26.98
C LYS A 668 -4.95 -81.72 27.35
N GLU A 669 -5.94 -82.50 26.94
CA GLU A 669 -5.83 -83.96 26.72
C GLU A 669 -5.58 -84.24 25.22
N PRO A 670 -5.05 -85.42 24.86
CA PRO A 670 -4.02 -85.56 23.84
C PRO A 670 -4.48 -86.27 22.56
N GLU A 671 -3.80 -85.97 21.44
CA GLU A 671 -3.79 -86.82 20.24
C GLU A 671 -2.45 -87.57 20.13
N GLN A 672 -2.51 -88.89 19.98
CA GLN A 672 -1.41 -89.79 19.57
C GLN A 672 -1.16 -89.62 18.06
N ARG A 673 0.08 -89.34 17.60
CA ARG A 673 1.11 -90.29 17.07
C ARG A 673 0.56 -91.22 15.96
N GLU A 674 1.18 -91.45 14.80
CA GLU A 674 2.59 -91.32 14.37
C GLU A 674 2.74 -91.74 12.88
N TYR A 675 3.84 -91.29 12.24
CA TYR A 675 4.65 -91.89 11.15
C TYR A 675 4.07 -92.19 9.74
N HIS A 676 4.70 -91.67 8.67
CA HIS A 676 5.93 -92.20 8.04
C HIS A 676 6.47 -91.30 6.89
N GLU A 677 7.81 -91.23 6.79
CA GLU A 677 8.68 -90.94 5.62
C GLU A 677 8.29 -91.74 4.35
N ALA A 678 8.67 -91.46 3.10
CA ALA A 678 9.53 -90.50 2.41
C ALA A 678 9.27 -90.64 0.87
N GLU A 679 9.97 -89.82 0.08
CA GLU A 679 10.31 -89.96 -1.35
C GLU A 679 9.36 -89.40 -2.43
N GLU A 680 9.82 -88.27 -2.97
CA GLU A 680 10.26 -88.04 -4.35
C GLU A 680 9.27 -88.03 -5.54
N PHE A 681 9.65 -87.15 -6.48
CA PHE A 681 9.29 -87.05 -7.90
C PHE A 681 8.02 -86.31 -8.35
N LEU A 682 8.27 -85.04 -8.77
CA LEU A 682 7.79 -84.30 -9.95
C LEU A 682 7.17 -85.13 -11.10
N PRO A 683 6.59 -84.51 -12.16
CA PRO A 683 6.03 -83.15 -12.35
C PRO A 683 4.65 -83.22 -13.06
N GLY A 684 4.09 -82.06 -13.44
CA GLY A 684 3.26 -82.02 -14.65
C GLY A 684 2.10 -81.03 -14.63
N ASP A 685 2.37 -79.87 -15.22
CA ASP A 685 1.62 -79.28 -16.33
C ASP A 685 0.13 -78.94 -16.22
N HIS A 686 -0.08 -77.65 -16.51
CA HIS A 686 -1.08 -77.10 -17.43
C HIS A 686 -2.56 -77.39 -17.15
N LEU A 687 -3.25 -76.38 -16.61
CA LEU A 687 -3.91 -75.35 -17.42
C LEU A 687 -4.40 -74.19 -16.55
#